data_AF-A0A7W7CFL4-F1
#
_entry.id   AF-A0A7W7CFL4-F1
#
_cell.length_a   1.000
_cell.length_b   1.000
_cell.length_c   1.000
_cell.angle_alpha   90.00
_cell.angle_beta   90.00
_cell.angle_gamma   90.00
#
_symmetry.space_group_name_H-M   'P 1'
#
loop_
_entity.id
_entity.type
_entity.pdbx_description
1 polymer ?
#
loop_
_entity_poly.entity_id
_entity_poly.type
_entity_poly.pdbx_seq_one_letter_code
_entity_poly.pdbx_strand_id
1 'polypeptide(L)'
;MMRRSCCLLLALLLGLSLTGAAGAAEQQRPVRGIPGVVELSPDPELAAWQRLQFGLFIHWGVYSELGGVWRGQPVTSGYSEQIQMWANISEPEYREVAARFQPARFDPAGICALAKQAGMKYVVITSKHHDGFAMFGTATTGYNVVDATPYKKDPLKLLGEACRAQGLGFGVYFSLVDWHQGHSFDGGNNNPIPAAMEPVIEAQLRELMTDYGEIAEVWFDMSAPTVAQSRRFAGIVRELRPRAVINSRIWNNTGDFRTLGDNEIPTVPLDGTWQTPASIYHETWGYRSWQRREDLPGKIRDLVVGLTSVRARGGNYLLNIGPRGDGSVVEFEADVLRGIGSWLGSHPGAVLGASATRFGGQPWGEVTAKGNDLFLHVTQWPSTGELRLPGLATRVRRVSEDGAGRLDWRQDGEDLVVRLPAAPKDKVLPVLRVELAGELRIIPANTVRAGRDGAWVLGEDDFERGNSYADQGSYPSTRQTGVRQTAHLSGERSGSVSLTLRGTAEPDSRYRVSVGEQSRVLTGAELLGGAIGPFTVRGRQVTPVTIARAEPAHQGQELGARLSGLVAPTDRVVGWAEPPTQVETGSRIEVPVRVTNLRSRAVSGTVGLRAPTEWSVGAAVPFTGLAPGQTRTVLVPVTVPAEATPAIQEVTAVVTGVARELELAGQVRVVLPNQARGKAASQVSLAWGGVPERAVDGNTAGDYLRDNSTSHTAEPANQAWWQVDLGRPVAIETIEIWNRTDCCARRLSDYWVLVSDTPITADALRDALATPGVTAVHQPGMAGRPTAIGMAGKAGRHVRVQLASATDPLSLAEVVVRGR
;
A
#
# COMPACT_ATOMS: atom_id res chain seq x y z
N MET A 1 -31.95 72.11 -25.58
CA MET A 1 -31.80 73.33 -24.77
C MET A 1 -30.34 73.48 -24.36
N MET A 2 -29.74 74.64 -24.68
CA MET A 2 -28.60 75.34 -24.02
C MET A 2 -27.40 74.50 -23.53
N ARG A 3 -26.21 74.50 -24.16
CA ARG A 3 -25.15 75.54 -24.27
C ARG A 3 -24.68 76.19 -22.95
N ARG A 4 -23.33 76.25 -22.83
CA ARG A 4 -22.43 77.21 -22.11
C ARG A 4 -21.63 76.56 -20.97
N SER A 5 -20.34 76.81 -20.75
CA SER A 5 -19.31 77.61 -21.44
C SER A 5 -17.94 77.36 -20.76
N CYS A 6 -16.87 77.51 -21.55
CA CYS A 6 -15.52 78.01 -21.27
C CYS A 6 -14.96 78.06 -19.82
N CYS A 7 -13.72 77.58 -19.64
CA CYS A 7 -12.54 78.46 -19.55
C CYS A 7 -11.22 77.67 -19.66
N LEU A 8 -10.31 78.21 -20.49
CA LEU A 8 -8.90 77.81 -20.65
C LEU A 8 -8.05 78.34 -19.48
N LEU A 9 -7.04 77.57 -19.06
CA LEU A 9 -5.76 78.11 -18.58
C LEU A 9 -4.58 77.22 -19.00
N LEU A 10 -3.65 77.84 -19.74
CA LEU A 10 -2.22 77.52 -19.97
C LEU A 10 -1.49 77.40 -18.61
N ALA A 11 -0.36 76.71 -18.38
CA ALA A 11 0.71 76.17 -19.23
C ALA A 11 1.63 75.21 -18.44
N LEU A 12 2.29 74.32 -19.21
CA LEU A 12 3.61 73.65 -19.03
C LEU A 12 3.98 72.90 -17.73
N LEU A 13 4.37 71.62 -17.87
CA LEU A 13 5.75 71.13 -17.62
C LEU A 13 5.87 69.59 -17.85
N LEU A 14 6.90 69.21 -18.62
CA LEU A 14 7.55 67.90 -18.80
C LEU A 14 6.69 66.64 -19.07
N GLY A 15 6.62 66.26 -20.35
CA GLY A 15 6.32 64.89 -20.76
C GLY A 15 7.56 64.00 -20.62
N LEU A 16 7.60 63.17 -19.58
CA LEU A 16 8.42 61.94 -19.59
C LEU A 16 7.71 60.90 -20.46
N SER A 17 8.35 60.55 -21.58
CA SER A 17 8.00 59.40 -22.40
C SER A 17 8.33 58.11 -21.64
N LEU A 18 7.34 57.56 -20.92
CA LEU A 18 7.37 56.18 -20.44
C LEU A 18 6.92 55.26 -21.59
N THR A 19 7.90 54.68 -22.28
CA THR A 19 7.71 53.48 -23.09
C THR A 19 7.36 52.32 -22.15
N GLY A 20 6.08 52.20 -21.80
CA GLY A 20 5.53 51.01 -21.15
C GLY A 20 5.41 49.90 -22.19
N ALA A 21 6.47 49.09 -22.34
CA ALA A 21 6.35 47.78 -22.96
C ALA A 21 5.42 46.94 -22.07
N ALA A 22 4.14 46.89 -22.44
CA ALA A 22 3.21 45.89 -21.93
C ALA A 22 3.69 44.54 -22.45
N GLY A 23 4.56 43.88 -21.67
CA GLY A 23 4.85 42.47 -21.82
C GLY A 23 3.54 41.72 -21.58
N ALA A 24 2.85 41.36 -22.67
CA ALA A 24 1.83 40.34 -22.60
C ALA A 24 2.52 39.09 -22.03
N ALA A 25 2.18 38.74 -20.79
CA ALA A 25 2.59 37.47 -20.21
C ALA A 25 2.10 36.39 -21.15
N GLU A 26 3.03 35.80 -21.90
CA GLU A 26 2.77 34.67 -22.77
C GLU A 26 2.17 33.56 -21.89
N GLN A 27 0.86 33.34 -21.99
CA GLN A 27 0.19 32.25 -21.28
C GLN A 27 0.85 30.96 -21.74
N GLN A 28 1.77 30.45 -20.92
CA GLN A 28 2.48 29.22 -21.19
C GLN A 28 1.47 28.09 -21.40
N ARG A 29 1.49 27.45 -22.58
CA ARG A 29 0.54 26.39 -22.95
C ARG A 29 0.52 25.26 -21.90
N PRO A 30 -0.59 24.87 -21.28
CA PRO A 30 -0.58 23.92 -20.16
C PRO A 30 0.15 22.60 -20.48
N VAL A 31 0.83 22.04 -19.48
CA VAL A 31 1.53 20.74 -19.61
C VAL A 31 0.49 19.65 -19.82
N ARG A 32 0.69 18.79 -20.82
CA ARG A 32 -0.20 17.65 -21.07
C ARG A 32 0.06 16.56 -20.02
N GLY A 33 -0.88 16.36 -19.10
CA GLY A 33 -0.84 15.29 -18.11
C GLY A 33 -0.99 13.86 -18.68
N ILE A 34 -0.79 12.86 -17.82
CA ILE A 34 -1.07 11.44 -18.12
C ILE A 34 -2.59 11.16 -18.10
N PRO A 35 -3.09 10.08 -18.73
CA PRO A 35 -4.47 9.64 -18.51
C PRO A 35 -4.76 9.49 -17.01
N GLY A 36 -5.83 10.11 -16.52
CA GLY A 36 -6.15 10.10 -15.09
C GLY A 36 -7.01 8.93 -14.62
N VAL A 37 -7.59 8.16 -15.54
CA VAL A 37 -8.31 6.94 -15.19
C VAL A 37 -7.34 5.77 -14.98
N VAL A 38 -7.69 4.89 -14.05
CA VAL A 38 -7.04 3.59 -13.90
C VAL A 38 -7.68 2.63 -14.89
N GLU A 39 -6.85 1.97 -15.69
CA GLU A 39 -7.30 1.01 -16.68
C GLU A 39 -7.71 -0.31 -16.01
N LEU A 40 -8.68 -1.00 -16.61
CA LEU A 40 -9.04 -2.35 -16.21
C LEU A 40 -7.94 -3.34 -16.64
N SER A 41 -8.06 -4.59 -16.20
CA SER A 41 -7.19 -5.67 -16.64
C SER A 41 -7.11 -5.72 -18.18
N PRO A 42 -5.92 -5.95 -18.76
CA PRO A 42 -5.80 -6.20 -20.19
C PRO A 42 -6.41 -7.56 -20.60
N ASP A 43 -6.64 -8.46 -19.64
CA ASP A 43 -7.40 -9.68 -19.86
C ASP A 43 -8.90 -9.34 -20.05
N PRO A 44 -9.51 -9.67 -21.20
CA PRO A 44 -10.87 -9.30 -21.51
C PRO A 44 -11.92 -9.95 -20.59
N GLU A 45 -11.67 -11.15 -20.07
CA GLU A 45 -12.59 -11.86 -19.16
C GLU A 45 -12.54 -11.24 -17.77
N LEU A 46 -11.34 -10.96 -17.25
CA LEU A 46 -11.18 -10.22 -15.99
C LEU A 46 -11.74 -8.80 -16.10
N ALA A 47 -11.52 -8.11 -17.22
CA ALA A 47 -12.12 -6.80 -17.46
C ALA A 47 -13.66 -6.87 -17.52
N ALA A 48 -14.23 -7.94 -18.08
CA ALA A 48 -15.68 -8.14 -18.08
C ALA A 48 -16.22 -8.34 -16.65
N TRP A 49 -15.53 -9.12 -15.82
CA TRP A 49 -15.88 -9.28 -14.41
C TRP A 49 -15.69 -7.98 -13.60
N GLN A 50 -14.63 -7.21 -13.85
CA GLN A 50 -14.42 -5.89 -13.20
C GLN A 50 -15.53 -4.89 -13.54
N ARG A 51 -16.18 -5.03 -14.71
CA ARG A 51 -17.35 -4.21 -15.09
C ARG A 51 -18.64 -4.59 -14.36
N LEU A 52 -18.66 -5.69 -13.62
CA LEU A 52 -19.80 -6.03 -12.74
C LEU A 52 -19.85 -5.09 -11.52
N GLN A 53 -18.69 -4.70 -10.99
CA GLN A 53 -18.45 -3.65 -9.99
C GLN A 53 -19.06 -3.86 -8.59
N PHE A 54 -20.33 -4.26 -8.50
CA PHE A 54 -21.09 -4.39 -7.27
C PHE A 54 -21.94 -5.66 -7.30
N GLY A 55 -21.75 -6.54 -6.31
CA GLY A 55 -22.44 -7.82 -6.21
C GLY A 55 -23.10 -8.02 -4.85
N LEU A 56 -24.09 -8.92 -4.83
CA LEU A 56 -24.71 -9.44 -3.62
C LEU A 56 -23.95 -10.68 -3.16
N PHE A 57 -23.52 -10.72 -1.90
CA PHE A 57 -23.13 -11.95 -1.23
C PHE A 57 -24.30 -12.49 -0.41
N ILE A 58 -24.43 -13.80 -0.30
CA ILE A 58 -25.44 -14.45 0.53
C ILE A 58 -24.77 -15.55 1.36
N HIS A 59 -24.73 -15.35 2.67
CA HIS A 59 -24.40 -16.41 3.64
C HIS A 59 -25.68 -17.01 4.18
N TRP A 60 -26.03 -18.18 3.66
CA TRP A 60 -27.25 -18.88 4.03
C TRP A 60 -27.03 -20.39 4.08
N GLY A 61 -27.55 -21.01 5.13
CA GLY A 61 -27.36 -22.43 5.44
C GLY A 61 -28.06 -22.81 6.75
N VAL A 62 -27.83 -24.01 7.24
CA VAL A 62 -28.48 -24.57 8.45
C VAL A 62 -28.26 -23.69 9.68
N TYR A 63 -27.10 -23.03 9.79
CA TYR A 63 -26.83 -22.04 10.84
C TYR A 63 -27.85 -20.89 10.91
N SER A 64 -28.55 -20.60 9.81
CA SER A 64 -29.58 -19.55 9.75
C SER A 64 -30.87 -19.96 10.48
N GLU A 65 -31.12 -21.26 10.65
CA GLU A 65 -32.19 -21.80 11.50
C GLU A 65 -31.94 -21.48 12.98
N LEU A 66 -30.67 -21.51 13.40
CA LEU A 66 -30.28 -21.19 14.77
C LEU A 66 -30.23 -19.67 15.02
N GLY A 67 -29.94 -18.89 13.99
CA GLY A 67 -29.95 -17.42 14.07
C GLY A 67 -29.05 -16.86 15.17
N GLY A 68 -27.91 -17.50 15.44
CA GLY A 68 -26.98 -17.10 16.49
C GLY A 68 -27.40 -17.50 17.91
N VAL A 69 -28.38 -18.39 18.09
CA VAL A 69 -28.88 -18.84 19.40
C VAL A 69 -28.75 -20.36 19.52
N TRP A 70 -28.19 -20.83 20.63
CA TRP A 70 -28.13 -22.26 20.96
C TRP A 70 -28.67 -22.50 22.37
N ARG A 71 -29.58 -23.48 22.52
CA ARG A 71 -30.26 -23.81 23.79
C ARG A 71 -30.83 -22.58 24.53
N GLY A 72 -31.45 -21.67 23.78
CA GLY A 72 -32.07 -20.45 24.29
C GLY A 72 -31.10 -19.33 24.66
N GLN A 73 -29.80 -19.49 24.44
CA GLN A 73 -28.77 -18.49 24.75
C GLN A 73 -28.12 -17.93 23.48
N PRO A 74 -27.95 -16.60 23.37
CA PRO A 74 -27.13 -16.00 22.32
C PRO A 74 -25.69 -16.49 22.36
N VAL A 75 -25.16 -16.91 21.21
CA VAL A 75 -23.76 -17.30 21.05
C VAL A 75 -22.98 -16.07 20.60
N THR A 76 -22.33 -15.39 21.55
CA THR A 76 -21.68 -14.09 21.31
C THR A 76 -20.24 -14.20 20.79
N SER A 77 -19.68 -15.42 20.75
CA SER A 77 -18.35 -15.67 20.21
C SER A 77 -18.39 -15.83 18.70
N GLY A 78 -17.53 -15.09 17.99
CA GLY A 78 -17.35 -15.19 16.55
C GLY A 78 -18.59 -14.90 15.70
N TYR A 79 -18.59 -15.42 14.48
CA TYR A 79 -19.65 -15.20 13.51
C TYR A 79 -20.77 -16.26 13.62
N SER A 80 -22.01 -15.89 13.30
CA SER A 80 -23.17 -16.77 13.51
C SER A 80 -23.24 -17.96 12.55
N GLU A 81 -22.63 -17.87 11.36
CA GLU A 81 -22.49 -19.02 10.45
C GLU A 81 -21.49 -20.07 10.92
N GLN A 82 -20.69 -19.76 11.95
CA GLN A 82 -19.76 -20.68 12.60
C GLN A 82 -20.27 -21.19 13.95
N ILE A 83 -21.57 -21.05 14.22
CA ILE A 83 -22.17 -21.38 15.52
C ILE A 83 -21.94 -22.83 15.96
N GLN A 84 -21.82 -23.78 15.03
CA GLN A 84 -21.53 -25.17 15.36
C GLN A 84 -20.23 -25.29 16.17
N MET A 85 -19.18 -24.58 15.76
CA MET A 85 -17.91 -24.51 16.47
C MET A 85 -18.04 -23.67 17.75
N TRP A 86 -18.55 -22.44 17.65
CA TRP A 86 -18.54 -21.49 18.77
C TRP A 86 -19.41 -21.90 19.96
N ALA A 87 -20.46 -22.68 19.71
CA ALA A 87 -21.30 -23.26 20.76
C ALA A 87 -20.98 -24.73 21.04
N ASN A 88 -19.94 -25.29 20.42
CA ASN A 88 -19.51 -26.68 20.54
C ASN A 88 -20.68 -27.67 20.35
N ILE A 89 -21.45 -27.47 19.29
CA ILE A 89 -22.61 -28.31 18.94
C ILE A 89 -22.09 -29.61 18.34
N SER A 90 -22.49 -30.74 18.88
CA SER A 90 -22.09 -32.05 18.35
C SER A 90 -22.66 -32.29 16.94
N GLU A 91 -21.98 -33.09 16.12
CA GLU A 91 -22.48 -33.40 14.78
C GLU A 91 -23.90 -33.99 14.78
N PRO A 92 -24.27 -34.94 15.67
CA PRO A 92 -25.65 -35.45 15.73
C PRO A 92 -26.67 -34.35 16.03
N GLU A 93 -26.41 -33.48 17.00
CA GLU A 93 -27.30 -32.37 17.34
C GLU A 93 -27.42 -31.37 16.18
N TYR A 94 -26.33 -31.09 15.48
CA TYR A 94 -26.35 -30.16 14.35
C TYR A 94 -27.09 -30.76 13.14
N ARG A 95 -27.03 -32.09 12.94
CA ARG A 95 -27.86 -32.80 11.95
C ARG A 95 -29.36 -32.72 12.27
N GLU A 96 -29.75 -32.69 13.54
CA GLU A 96 -31.16 -32.47 13.91
C GLU A 96 -31.64 -31.06 13.51
N VAL A 97 -30.75 -30.07 13.53
CA VAL A 97 -31.05 -28.73 13.00
C VAL A 97 -31.29 -28.80 11.49
N ALA A 98 -30.43 -29.51 10.75
CA ALA A 98 -30.63 -29.73 9.31
C ALA A 98 -31.96 -30.44 9.02
N ALA A 99 -32.33 -31.44 9.82
CA ALA A 99 -33.57 -32.21 9.65
C ALA A 99 -34.86 -31.39 9.81
N ARG A 100 -34.80 -30.19 10.41
CA ARG A 100 -35.94 -29.26 10.52
C ARG A 100 -35.81 -28.01 9.64
N PHE A 101 -34.69 -27.81 8.96
CA PHE A 101 -34.46 -26.64 8.11
C PHE A 101 -35.46 -26.63 6.94
N GLN A 102 -36.40 -25.69 6.96
CA GLN A 102 -37.48 -25.61 5.96
C GLN A 102 -37.70 -24.17 5.49
N PRO A 103 -36.99 -23.74 4.42
CA PRO A 103 -37.05 -22.37 3.95
C PRO A 103 -38.27 -22.10 3.07
N ALA A 104 -39.46 -22.14 3.67
CA ALA A 104 -40.74 -21.98 2.99
C ALA A 104 -40.97 -20.60 2.35
N ARG A 105 -40.19 -19.59 2.74
CA ARG A 105 -40.27 -18.20 2.26
C ARG A 105 -39.06 -17.79 1.42
N PHE A 106 -38.25 -18.75 0.96
CA PHE A 106 -37.19 -18.48 0.02
C PHE A 106 -37.76 -18.02 -1.33
N ASP A 107 -37.49 -16.76 -1.68
CA ASP A 107 -37.92 -16.12 -2.93
C ASP A 107 -36.69 -15.67 -3.75
N PRO A 108 -36.15 -16.54 -4.63
CA PRO A 108 -34.99 -16.21 -5.44
C PRO A 108 -35.24 -15.05 -6.41
N ALA A 109 -36.47 -14.92 -6.91
CA ALA A 109 -36.84 -13.83 -7.82
C ALA A 109 -36.89 -12.49 -7.08
N GLY A 110 -37.46 -12.47 -5.87
CA GLY A 110 -37.45 -11.30 -4.98
C GLY A 110 -36.04 -10.86 -4.58
N ILE A 111 -35.16 -11.81 -4.25
CA ILE A 111 -33.75 -11.52 -3.93
C ILE A 111 -33.04 -10.88 -5.14
N CYS A 112 -33.21 -11.45 -6.34
CA CYS A 112 -32.62 -10.89 -7.56
C CYS A 112 -33.17 -9.49 -7.89
N ALA A 113 -34.48 -9.27 -7.68
CA ALA A 113 -35.10 -7.97 -7.89
C ALA A 113 -34.55 -6.92 -6.91
N LEU A 114 -34.36 -7.29 -5.64
CA LEU A 114 -33.74 -6.45 -4.62
C LEU A 114 -32.29 -6.11 -4.97
N ALA A 115 -31.49 -7.09 -5.40
CA ALA A 115 -30.12 -6.86 -5.84
C ALA A 115 -30.06 -5.85 -7.00
N LYS A 116 -30.94 -6.00 -8.01
CA LYS A 116 -31.03 -5.05 -9.12
C LYS A 116 -31.46 -3.66 -8.68
N GLN A 117 -32.41 -3.57 -7.76
CA GLN A 117 -32.85 -2.30 -7.20
C GLN A 117 -31.70 -1.57 -6.48
N ALA A 118 -30.82 -2.32 -5.81
CA ALA A 118 -29.61 -1.80 -5.19
C ALA A 118 -28.50 -1.44 -6.20
N GLY A 119 -28.65 -1.78 -7.49
CA GLY A 119 -27.66 -1.54 -8.54
C GLY A 119 -26.66 -2.67 -8.76
N MET A 120 -26.78 -3.79 -8.04
CA MET A 120 -25.87 -4.93 -8.16
C MET A 120 -26.02 -5.64 -9.51
N LYS A 121 -24.95 -6.30 -9.96
CA LYS A 121 -24.85 -6.97 -11.28
C LYS A 121 -24.64 -8.47 -11.20
N TYR A 122 -24.34 -9.00 -10.02
CA TYR A 122 -24.13 -10.42 -9.81
C TYR A 122 -24.44 -10.83 -8.37
N VAL A 123 -24.67 -12.11 -8.16
CA VAL A 123 -24.96 -12.72 -6.85
C VAL A 123 -24.02 -13.89 -6.62
N VAL A 124 -23.38 -13.94 -5.45
CA VAL A 124 -22.57 -15.07 -4.97
C VAL A 124 -23.25 -15.62 -3.72
N ILE A 125 -23.46 -16.93 -3.65
CA ILE A 125 -24.13 -17.60 -2.52
C ILE A 125 -23.29 -18.76 -2.00
N THR A 126 -23.29 -18.98 -0.69
CA THR A 126 -22.66 -20.14 -0.04
C THR A 126 -23.25 -21.45 -0.57
N SER A 127 -22.54 -22.14 -1.46
CA SER A 127 -22.92 -23.49 -1.89
C SER A 127 -22.65 -24.51 -0.79
N LYS A 128 -21.60 -24.25 0.01
CA LYS A 128 -21.24 -24.99 1.22
C LYS A 128 -20.39 -24.09 2.12
N HIS A 129 -20.70 -24.01 3.41
CA HIS A 129 -19.90 -23.29 4.42
C HIS A 129 -19.06 -24.28 5.26
N HIS A 130 -18.34 -23.80 6.29
CA HIS A 130 -17.46 -24.61 7.13
C HIS A 130 -18.16 -25.80 7.82
N ASP A 131 -19.47 -25.68 8.08
CA ASP A 131 -20.29 -26.74 8.67
C ASP A 131 -20.49 -27.95 7.74
N GLY A 132 -20.02 -27.87 6.49
CA GLY A 132 -20.05 -28.96 5.52
C GLY A 132 -21.43 -29.22 4.91
N PHE A 133 -22.45 -28.46 5.29
CA PHE A 133 -23.79 -28.67 4.75
C PHE A 133 -23.90 -28.12 3.33
N ALA A 134 -24.12 -29.01 2.36
CA ALA A 134 -24.28 -28.61 0.97
C ALA A 134 -25.67 -28.01 0.72
N MET A 135 -25.70 -26.76 0.28
CA MET A 135 -26.91 -26.03 -0.12
C MET A 135 -27.39 -26.40 -1.54
N PHE A 136 -26.97 -27.56 -2.04
CA PHE A 136 -27.34 -28.11 -3.35
C PHE A 136 -27.40 -29.63 -3.30
N GLY A 137 -28.08 -30.26 -4.27
CA GLY A 137 -28.12 -31.72 -4.33
C GLY A 137 -26.80 -32.30 -4.83
N THR A 138 -25.99 -32.87 -3.94
CA THR A 138 -24.69 -33.52 -4.26
C THR A 138 -24.78 -35.04 -4.07
N ALA A 139 -24.12 -35.79 -4.94
CA ALA A 139 -24.01 -37.24 -4.82
C ALA A 139 -22.97 -37.69 -3.77
N THR A 140 -22.14 -36.77 -3.26
CA THR A 140 -21.00 -37.10 -2.39
C THR A 140 -21.38 -37.37 -0.93
N THR A 141 -22.49 -36.81 -0.45
CA THR A 141 -23.01 -37.02 0.92
C THR A 141 -24.51 -36.74 0.97
N GLY A 142 -25.24 -37.49 1.80
CA GLY A 142 -26.64 -37.19 2.12
C GLY A 142 -26.82 -35.98 3.05
N TYR A 143 -25.73 -35.37 3.54
CA TYR A 143 -25.76 -34.14 4.33
C TYR A 143 -25.88 -32.90 3.43
N ASN A 144 -27.00 -32.82 2.72
CA ASN A 144 -27.31 -31.77 1.78
C ASN A 144 -28.78 -31.34 1.87
N VAL A 145 -29.11 -30.16 1.32
CA VAL A 145 -30.44 -29.56 1.43
C VAL A 145 -31.56 -30.40 0.82
N VAL A 146 -31.28 -31.17 -0.22
CA VAL A 146 -32.28 -32.00 -0.91
C VAL A 146 -32.57 -33.26 -0.09
N ASP A 147 -31.55 -33.93 0.44
CA ASP A 147 -31.71 -35.21 1.10
C ASP A 147 -32.03 -35.09 2.59
N ALA A 148 -31.34 -34.19 3.30
CA ALA A 148 -31.38 -34.09 4.76
C ALA A 148 -32.57 -33.29 5.31
N THR A 149 -33.29 -32.53 4.47
CA THR A 149 -34.28 -31.54 4.96
C THR A 149 -35.69 -31.81 4.44
N PRO A 150 -36.75 -31.22 5.04
CA PRO A 150 -38.10 -31.22 4.48
C PRO A 150 -38.26 -30.36 3.23
N TYR A 151 -37.28 -29.52 2.88
CA TYR A 151 -37.37 -28.60 1.74
C TYR A 151 -37.35 -29.31 0.39
N LYS A 152 -36.51 -30.34 0.25
CA LYS A 152 -36.38 -31.22 -0.93
C LYS A 152 -36.09 -30.50 -2.26
N LYS A 153 -35.69 -29.23 -2.23
CA LYS A 153 -35.39 -28.41 -3.41
C LYS A 153 -33.95 -27.92 -3.38
N ASP A 154 -33.40 -27.67 -4.55
CA ASP A 154 -32.06 -27.11 -4.74
C ASP A 154 -32.13 -25.56 -4.86
N PRO A 155 -31.80 -24.80 -3.81
CA PRO A 155 -31.89 -23.35 -3.82
C PRO A 155 -30.85 -22.69 -4.74
N LEU A 156 -29.71 -23.33 -5.02
CA LEU A 156 -28.70 -22.77 -5.93
C LEU A 156 -29.21 -22.78 -7.37
N LYS A 157 -29.85 -23.87 -7.82
CA LYS A 157 -30.48 -23.91 -9.16
C LYS A 157 -31.56 -22.85 -9.30
N LEU A 158 -32.45 -22.77 -8.30
CA LEU A 158 -33.54 -21.79 -8.29
C LEU A 158 -33.01 -20.34 -8.33
N LEU A 159 -31.96 -20.03 -7.57
CA LEU A 159 -31.35 -18.70 -7.57
C LEU A 159 -30.59 -18.40 -8.87
N GLY A 160 -29.84 -19.37 -9.40
CA GLY A 160 -29.11 -19.21 -10.67
C GLY A 160 -30.05 -18.98 -11.86
N GLU A 161 -31.19 -19.67 -11.89
CA GLU A 161 -32.26 -19.43 -12.88
C GLU A 161 -32.86 -18.03 -12.74
N ALA A 162 -33.17 -17.59 -11.52
CA ALA A 162 -33.69 -16.25 -11.26
C ALA A 162 -32.68 -15.15 -11.64
N CYS A 163 -31.38 -15.36 -11.37
CA CYS A 163 -30.31 -14.45 -11.79
C CYS A 163 -30.31 -14.30 -13.32
N ARG A 164 -30.32 -15.43 -14.05
CA ARG A 164 -30.34 -15.46 -15.51
C ARG A 164 -31.58 -14.78 -16.09
N ALA A 165 -32.75 -15.07 -15.53
CA ALA A 165 -34.01 -14.45 -15.95
C ALA A 165 -34.02 -12.92 -15.77
N GLN A 166 -33.24 -12.41 -14.81
CA GLN A 166 -33.16 -10.99 -14.52
C GLN A 166 -31.89 -10.30 -15.04
N GLY A 167 -31.00 -11.02 -15.72
CA GLY A 167 -29.76 -10.48 -16.29
C GLY A 167 -28.65 -10.21 -15.26
N LEU A 168 -28.65 -10.93 -14.14
CA LEU A 168 -27.58 -10.93 -13.15
C LEU A 168 -26.59 -12.08 -13.41
N GLY A 169 -25.30 -11.84 -13.15
CA GLY A 169 -24.32 -12.91 -13.03
C GLY A 169 -24.60 -13.78 -11.80
N PHE A 170 -24.30 -15.07 -11.88
CA PHE A 170 -24.43 -16.01 -10.77
C PHE A 170 -23.07 -16.59 -10.41
N GLY A 171 -22.75 -16.66 -9.12
CA GLY A 171 -21.51 -17.20 -8.59
C GLY A 171 -21.77 -18.05 -7.35
N VAL A 172 -20.76 -18.82 -6.97
CA VAL A 172 -20.84 -19.72 -5.82
C VAL A 172 -19.65 -19.49 -4.89
N TYR A 173 -19.94 -19.48 -3.60
CA TYR A 173 -18.92 -19.59 -2.56
C TYR A 173 -18.73 -21.05 -2.19
N PHE A 174 -17.48 -21.47 -1.99
CA PHE A 174 -17.12 -22.82 -1.60
C PHE A 174 -16.09 -22.81 -0.46
N SER A 175 -16.49 -23.30 0.71
CA SER A 175 -15.57 -23.49 1.84
C SER A 175 -14.64 -24.67 1.59
N LEU A 176 -13.31 -24.44 1.72
CA LEU A 176 -12.31 -25.51 1.77
C LEU A 176 -12.24 -26.16 3.16
N VAL A 177 -12.81 -25.51 4.17
CA VAL A 177 -13.04 -26.09 5.49
C VAL A 177 -14.33 -26.92 5.47
N ASP A 178 -14.31 -28.10 6.06
CA ASP A 178 -15.48 -28.98 6.15
C ASP A 178 -15.46 -29.80 7.45
N TRP A 179 -16.19 -29.33 8.46
CA TRP A 179 -16.28 -30.00 9.76
C TRP A 179 -17.03 -31.33 9.67
N HIS A 180 -17.88 -31.52 8.66
CA HIS A 180 -18.58 -32.78 8.44
C HIS A 180 -17.69 -33.84 7.77
N GLN A 181 -16.75 -33.42 6.93
CA GLN A 181 -15.82 -34.31 6.21
C GLN A 181 -14.48 -34.53 6.94
N GLY A 182 -14.38 -34.13 8.21
CA GLY A 182 -13.29 -34.52 9.10
C GLY A 182 -12.31 -33.43 9.50
N HIS A 183 -12.55 -32.15 9.17
CA HIS A 183 -11.82 -31.07 9.83
C HIS A 183 -12.23 -30.92 11.29
N SER A 184 -11.25 -30.79 12.19
CA SER A 184 -11.50 -30.32 13.55
C SER A 184 -11.90 -28.84 13.56
N PHE A 185 -12.63 -28.43 14.59
CA PHE A 185 -12.84 -27.03 14.88
C PHE A 185 -11.51 -26.32 15.14
N ASP A 186 -11.27 -25.24 14.39
CA ASP A 186 -10.10 -24.36 14.51
C ASP A 186 -10.59 -22.92 14.43
N GLY A 187 -10.36 -22.13 15.48
CA GLY A 187 -10.76 -20.72 15.51
C GLY A 187 -10.08 -19.87 14.45
N GLY A 188 -8.95 -20.32 13.89
CA GLY A 188 -8.29 -19.69 12.75
C GLY A 188 -8.84 -20.14 11.39
N ASN A 189 -9.58 -21.25 11.32
CA ASN A 189 -10.00 -21.92 10.09
C ASN A 189 -8.84 -22.11 9.08
N ASN A 190 -7.60 -22.31 9.54
CA ASN A 190 -6.39 -22.46 8.69
C ASN A 190 -5.85 -23.89 8.69
N ASN A 191 -6.69 -24.88 9.01
CA ASN A 191 -6.30 -26.28 8.99
C ASN A 191 -5.93 -26.73 7.56
N PRO A 192 -4.87 -27.55 7.38
CA PRO A 192 -4.56 -28.18 6.10
C PRO A 192 -5.72 -29.05 5.59
N ILE A 193 -5.86 -29.19 4.27
CA ILE A 193 -6.85 -30.10 3.67
C ILE A 193 -6.31 -31.53 3.70
N PRO A 194 -6.95 -32.48 4.42
CA PRO A 194 -6.58 -33.88 4.41
C PRO A 194 -6.83 -34.51 3.04
N ALA A 195 -5.98 -35.45 2.63
CA ALA A 195 -6.12 -36.16 1.36
C ALA A 195 -7.50 -36.86 1.20
N ALA A 196 -8.11 -37.28 2.32
CA ALA A 196 -9.43 -37.90 2.32
C ALA A 196 -10.57 -36.95 1.89
N MET A 197 -10.41 -35.63 2.05
CA MET A 197 -11.40 -34.63 1.65
C MET A 197 -11.28 -34.26 0.17
N GLU A 198 -10.13 -34.48 -0.46
CA GLU A 198 -9.89 -34.07 -1.86
C GLU A 198 -10.92 -34.66 -2.84
N PRO A 199 -11.24 -35.96 -2.83
CA PRO A 199 -12.22 -36.52 -3.76
C PRO A 199 -13.61 -35.90 -3.62
N VAL A 200 -14.01 -35.55 -2.39
CA VAL A 200 -15.30 -34.89 -2.12
C VAL A 200 -15.30 -33.47 -2.67
N ILE A 201 -14.22 -32.71 -2.42
CA ILE A 201 -14.06 -31.34 -2.96
C ILE A 201 -14.06 -31.36 -4.49
N GLU A 202 -13.27 -32.25 -5.11
CA GLU A 202 -13.19 -32.36 -6.56
C GLU A 202 -14.55 -32.72 -7.18
N ALA A 203 -15.26 -33.70 -6.62
CA ALA A 203 -16.58 -34.11 -7.13
C ALA A 203 -17.61 -32.99 -6.99
N GLN A 204 -17.67 -32.32 -5.83
CA GLN A 204 -18.60 -31.20 -5.61
C GLN A 204 -18.30 -30.00 -6.53
N LEU A 205 -17.02 -29.67 -6.76
CA LEU A 205 -16.65 -28.63 -7.71
C LEU A 205 -17.08 -29.01 -9.14
N ARG A 206 -16.93 -30.27 -9.55
CA ARG A 206 -17.38 -30.74 -10.87
C ARG A 206 -18.90 -30.65 -11.02
N GLU A 207 -19.67 -31.03 -9.99
CA GLU A 207 -21.14 -30.87 -9.99
C GLU A 207 -21.54 -29.40 -10.13
N LEU A 208 -20.97 -28.52 -9.29
CA LEU A 208 -21.24 -27.07 -9.31
C LEU A 208 -20.88 -26.43 -10.65
N MET A 209 -19.75 -26.83 -11.23
CA MET A 209 -19.29 -26.31 -12.51
C MET A 209 -19.95 -26.96 -13.72
N THR A 210 -20.82 -27.96 -13.55
CA THR A 210 -21.52 -28.61 -14.68
C THR A 210 -23.00 -28.22 -14.71
N ASP A 211 -23.69 -28.31 -13.57
CA ASP A 211 -25.16 -28.37 -13.54
C ASP A 211 -25.86 -27.02 -13.31
N TYR A 212 -25.11 -25.94 -13.04
CA TYR A 212 -25.66 -24.65 -12.62
C TYR A 212 -25.56 -23.56 -13.70
N GLY A 213 -25.19 -23.96 -14.92
CA GLY A 213 -25.01 -23.07 -16.08
C GLY A 213 -23.77 -22.18 -15.96
N GLU A 214 -23.78 -21.02 -16.62
CA GLU A 214 -22.69 -20.04 -16.55
C GLU A 214 -22.44 -19.56 -15.11
N ILE A 215 -21.17 -19.58 -14.70
CA ILE A 215 -20.70 -19.10 -13.40
C ILE A 215 -19.82 -17.88 -13.64
N ALA A 216 -20.16 -16.76 -13.00
CA ALA A 216 -19.39 -15.52 -13.08
C ALA A 216 -18.17 -15.56 -12.14
N GLU A 217 -18.31 -16.18 -10.97
CA GLU A 217 -17.32 -16.14 -9.90
C GLU A 217 -17.38 -17.40 -9.04
N VAL A 218 -16.22 -17.98 -8.74
CA VAL A 218 -16.04 -19.02 -7.72
C VAL A 218 -15.21 -18.44 -6.58
N TRP A 219 -15.86 -18.31 -5.43
CA TRP A 219 -15.29 -17.68 -4.24
C TRP A 219 -14.91 -18.76 -3.24
N PHE A 220 -13.63 -19.14 -3.19
CA PHE A 220 -13.12 -20.11 -2.22
C PHE A 220 -12.86 -19.45 -0.88
N ASP A 221 -12.90 -20.21 0.21
CA ASP A 221 -12.61 -19.68 1.54
C ASP A 221 -11.79 -20.59 2.44
N MET A 222 -10.98 -19.94 3.27
CA MET A 222 -10.23 -20.49 4.39
C MET A 222 -9.42 -21.76 4.06
N SER A 223 -9.00 -22.49 5.11
CA SER A 223 -8.07 -23.63 5.05
C SER A 223 -6.63 -23.25 4.65
N ALA A 224 -5.73 -24.23 4.67
CA ALA A 224 -4.34 -24.11 4.25
C ALA A 224 -3.97 -25.18 3.19
N PRO A 225 -4.50 -25.10 1.95
CA PRO A 225 -4.17 -26.05 0.91
C PRO A 225 -2.71 -25.97 0.50
N THR A 226 -2.17 -27.11 0.09
CA THR A 226 -0.89 -27.16 -0.63
C THR A 226 -1.00 -26.47 -1.99
N VAL A 227 0.15 -26.11 -2.59
CA VAL A 227 0.21 -25.60 -3.97
C VAL A 227 -0.45 -26.57 -4.95
N ALA A 228 -0.25 -27.88 -4.77
CA ALA A 228 -0.81 -28.90 -5.63
C ALA A 228 -2.34 -28.95 -5.54
N GLN A 229 -2.91 -28.88 -4.34
CA GLN A 229 -4.35 -28.83 -4.11
C GLN A 229 -4.97 -27.56 -4.72
N SER A 230 -4.36 -26.40 -4.46
CA SER A 230 -4.84 -25.11 -4.99
C SER A 230 -4.91 -25.12 -6.53
N ARG A 231 -3.83 -25.57 -7.19
CA ARG A 231 -3.77 -25.71 -8.65
C ARG A 231 -4.79 -26.71 -9.18
N ARG A 232 -4.99 -27.82 -8.48
CA ARG A 232 -5.93 -28.86 -8.89
C ARG A 232 -7.37 -28.35 -8.86
N PHE A 233 -7.79 -27.76 -7.74
CA PHE A 233 -9.16 -27.26 -7.57
C PHE A 233 -9.46 -26.08 -8.49
N ALA A 234 -8.52 -25.13 -8.63
CA ALA A 234 -8.63 -24.07 -9.63
C ALA A 234 -8.70 -24.64 -11.05
N GLY A 235 -7.91 -25.68 -11.34
CA GLY A 235 -7.89 -26.38 -12.63
C GLY A 235 -9.25 -26.94 -13.04
N ILE A 236 -10.01 -27.51 -12.10
CA ILE A 236 -11.38 -28.01 -12.35
C ILE A 236 -12.30 -26.87 -12.79
N VAL A 237 -12.23 -25.73 -12.10
CA VAL A 237 -13.04 -24.54 -12.46
C VAL A 237 -12.67 -24.06 -13.86
N ARG A 238 -11.38 -23.96 -14.19
CA ARG A 238 -10.93 -23.52 -15.53
C ARG A 238 -11.31 -24.48 -16.64
N GLU A 239 -11.24 -25.78 -16.37
CA GLU A 239 -11.62 -26.83 -17.33
C GLU A 239 -13.11 -26.71 -17.71
N LEU A 240 -13.97 -26.58 -16.71
CA LEU A 240 -15.43 -26.69 -16.90
C LEU A 240 -16.13 -25.33 -17.10
N ARG A 241 -15.54 -24.25 -16.57
CA ARG A 241 -16.05 -22.88 -16.62
C ARG A 241 -14.90 -21.89 -16.84
N PRO A 242 -14.32 -21.85 -18.06
CA PRO A 242 -13.16 -21.01 -18.36
C PRO A 242 -13.40 -19.50 -18.09
N ARG A 243 -14.64 -19.04 -18.22
CA ARG A 243 -15.04 -17.64 -17.99
C ARG A 243 -15.30 -17.28 -16.52
N ALA A 244 -15.34 -18.27 -15.62
CA ALA A 244 -15.51 -18.02 -14.20
C ALA A 244 -14.20 -17.51 -13.62
N VAL A 245 -14.27 -16.41 -12.87
CA VAL A 245 -13.10 -15.90 -12.15
C VAL A 245 -12.99 -16.53 -10.76
N ILE A 246 -11.76 -16.75 -10.32
CA ILE A 246 -11.43 -17.43 -9.07
C ILE A 246 -10.81 -16.42 -8.10
N ASN A 247 -11.33 -16.34 -6.88
CA ASN A 247 -10.79 -15.42 -5.87
C ASN A 247 -9.40 -15.88 -5.36
N SER A 248 -8.63 -14.99 -4.72
CA SER A 248 -7.29 -15.34 -4.23
C SER A 248 -7.27 -16.28 -3.02
N ARG A 249 -8.41 -16.50 -2.36
CA ARG A 249 -8.52 -17.45 -1.24
C ARG A 249 -8.64 -18.92 -1.68
N ILE A 250 -8.45 -19.21 -2.97
CA ILE A 250 -7.94 -20.52 -3.40
C ILE A 250 -6.47 -20.75 -2.99
N TRP A 251 -5.81 -19.66 -2.58
CA TRP A 251 -4.45 -19.59 -2.04
C TRP A 251 -3.32 -19.93 -3.01
N ASN A 252 -2.10 -19.81 -2.51
CA ASN A 252 -0.84 -20.04 -3.22
C ASN A 252 -0.71 -19.18 -4.49
N ASN A 253 -1.29 -17.97 -4.45
CA ASN A 253 -1.37 -17.03 -5.58
C ASN A 253 -1.98 -17.63 -6.86
N THR A 254 -2.90 -18.58 -6.73
CA THR A 254 -3.52 -19.30 -7.87
C THR A 254 -4.80 -18.61 -8.38
N GLY A 255 -5.36 -17.66 -7.62
CA GLY A 255 -6.57 -16.93 -8.00
C GLY A 255 -6.35 -15.85 -9.06
N ASP A 256 -7.43 -15.48 -9.75
CA ASP A 256 -7.51 -14.44 -10.77
C ASP A 256 -7.44 -13.01 -10.21
N PHE A 257 -8.03 -12.82 -9.04
CA PHE A 257 -8.15 -11.53 -8.41
C PHE A 257 -7.89 -11.62 -6.91
N ARG A 258 -7.43 -10.52 -6.32
CA ARG A 258 -7.15 -10.45 -4.91
C ARG A 258 -8.42 -10.20 -4.11
N THR A 259 -8.70 -11.06 -3.15
CA THR A 259 -9.68 -10.78 -2.08
C THR A 259 -8.95 -10.14 -0.92
N LEU A 260 -9.43 -8.99 -0.48
CA LEU A 260 -8.92 -8.34 0.74
C LEU A 260 -9.45 -9.01 2.00
N GLY A 261 -9.01 -8.53 3.15
CA GLY A 261 -9.61 -8.88 4.42
C GLY A 261 -11.10 -8.54 4.45
N ASP A 262 -11.82 -9.18 5.37
CA ASP A 262 -13.25 -8.96 5.57
C ASP A 262 -13.52 -7.48 5.88
N ASN A 263 -14.41 -6.85 5.09
CA ASN A 263 -14.75 -5.43 5.18
C ASN A 263 -13.59 -4.46 4.92
N GLU A 264 -12.44 -4.95 4.46
CA GLU A 264 -11.23 -4.15 4.27
C GLU A 264 -11.35 -3.26 3.03
N ILE A 265 -11.06 -1.97 3.22
CA ILE A 265 -10.81 -1.03 2.13
C ILE A 265 -9.32 -0.73 2.15
N PRO A 266 -8.58 -0.95 1.05
CA PRO A 266 -7.15 -0.84 1.07
C PRO A 266 -6.77 0.62 1.31
N THR A 267 -5.85 0.89 2.23
CA THR A 267 -5.41 2.26 2.55
C THR A 267 -4.58 2.88 1.44
N VAL A 268 -3.97 2.05 0.58
CA VAL A 268 -3.20 2.43 -0.60
C VAL A 268 -3.92 2.02 -1.88
N PRO A 269 -3.68 2.69 -3.02
CA PRO A 269 -4.11 2.20 -4.33
C PRO A 269 -3.49 0.82 -4.62
N LEU A 270 -4.30 -0.09 -5.16
CA LEU A 270 -3.86 -1.42 -5.54
C LEU A 270 -3.77 -1.57 -7.06
N ASP A 271 -2.69 -2.19 -7.49
CA ASP A 271 -2.47 -2.67 -8.83
C ASP A 271 -3.05 -4.09 -8.98
N GLY A 272 -3.59 -4.36 -10.17
CA GLY A 272 -4.23 -5.63 -10.48
C GLY A 272 -5.72 -5.67 -10.12
N THR A 273 -6.31 -6.84 -10.28
CA THR A 273 -7.73 -7.08 -10.08
C THR A 273 -8.00 -7.48 -8.64
N TRP A 274 -8.98 -6.86 -7.99
CA TRP A 274 -9.30 -7.15 -6.58
C TRP A 274 -10.77 -6.92 -6.21
N GLN A 275 -11.18 -7.48 -5.07
CA GLN A 275 -12.52 -7.41 -4.50
C GLN A 275 -12.47 -7.25 -2.97
N THR A 276 -13.36 -6.44 -2.41
CA THR A 276 -13.67 -6.43 -0.98
C THR A 276 -14.96 -7.21 -0.74
N PRO A 277 -14.92 -8.33 0.01
CA PRO A 277 -16.11 -8.89 0.63
C PRO A 277 -16.50 -8.00 1.81
N ALA A 278 -17.77 -7.64 1.93
CA ALA A 278 -18.27 -6.82 3.02
C ALA A 278 -19.60 -7.32 3.56
N SER A 279 -19.87 -7.06 4.83
CA SER A 279 -21.12 -7.36 5.50
C SER A 279 -21.81 -6.08 5.97
N ILE A 280 -23.14 -6.09 6.04
CA ILE A 280 -23.91 -4.96 6.59
C ILE A 280 -23.52 -4.72 8.07
N TYR A 281 -23.20 -5.81 8.79
CA TYR A 281 -22.71 -5.83 10.16
C TYR A 281 -21.44 -6.67 10.24
N HIS A 282 -20.34 -6.07 10.68
CA HIS A 282 -19.04 -6.75 10.72
C HIS A 282 -19.01 -7.93 11.69
N GLU A 283 -19.97 -7.99 12.61
CA GLU A 283 -20.05 -9.03 13.63
C GLU A 283 -20.60 -10.37 13.09
N THR A 284 -21.13 -10.43 11.87
CA THR A 284 -21.68 -11.67 11.29
C THR A 284 -21.84 -11.62 9.77
N TRP A 285 -21.68 -12.77 9.10
CA TRP A 285 -22.08 -12.95 7.70
C TRP A 285 -23.45 -13.63 7.60
N GLY A 286 -23.65 -14.72 8.35
CA GLY A 286 -24.93 -15.41 8.44
C GLY A 286 -25.97 -14.63 9.26
N TYR A 287 -27.22 -15.08 9.19
CA TYR A 287 -28.31 -14.49 9.95
C TYR A 287 -28.07 -14.55 11.48
N ARG A 288 -28.22 -13.40 12.12
CA ARG A 288 -28.19 -13.24 13.58
C ARG A 288 -29.48 -12.57 14.07
N SER A 289 -30.23 -13.31 14.87
CA SER A 289 -31.56 -12.91 15.37
C SER A 289 -31.50 -11.74 16.36
N TRP A 290 -30.44 -11.67 17.16
CA TRP A 290 -30.21 -10.63 18.16
C TRP A 290 -29.30 -9.50 17.67
N GLN A 291 -29.01 -9.42 16.37
CA GLN A 291 -28.26 -8.31 15.80
C GLN A 291 -29.05 -7.01 15.96
N ARG A 292 -28.42 -6.00 16.55
CA ARG A 292 -29.00 -4.66 16.70
C ARG A 292 -29.05 -3.98 15.35
N ARG A 293 -30.26 -3.55 14.95
CA ARG A 293 -30.55 -2.94 13.65
C ARG A 293 -31.22 -1.60 13.88
N GLU A 294 -30.39 -0.62 14.18
CA GLU A 294 -30.77 0.75 14.50
C GLU A 294 -30.11 1.70 13.47
N ASP A 295 -30.60 2.94 13.39
CA ASP A 295 -30.05 3.99 12.50
C ASP A 295 -29.89 3.56 11.02
N LEU A 296 -31.01 3.30 10.36
CA LEU A 296 -31.04 2.98 8.93
C LEU A 296 -30.30 4.01 8.06
N PRO A 297 -30.48 5.34 8.22
CA PRO A 297 -29.76 6.34 7.44
C PRO A 297 -28.24 6.27 7.61
N GLY A 298 -27.75 6.12 8.85
CA GLY A 298 -26.32 5.95 9.11
C GLY A 298 -25.77 4.69 8.46
N LYS A 299 -26.48 3.57 8.55
CA LYS A 299 -26.06 2.32 7.90
C LYS A 299 -26.02 2.41 6.38
N ILE A 300 -26.98 3.09 5.75
CA ILE A 300 -26.96 3.36 4.30
C ILE A 300 -25.72 4.19 3.95
N ARG A 301 -25.44 5.26 4.71
CA ARG A 301 -24.26 6.10 4.51
C ARG A 301 -22.96 5.30 4.58
N ASP A 302 -22.78 4.49 5.62
CA ASP A 302 -21.55 3.69 5.81
C ASP A 302 -21.28 2.78 4.61
N LEU A 303 -22.32 2.10 4.10
CA LEU A 303 -22.18 1.16 3.00
C LEU A 303 -22.07 1.84 1.63
N VAL A 304 -22.69 3.02 1.46
CA VAL A 304 -22.47 3.87 0.28
C VAL A 304 -21.03 4.38 0.24
N VAL A 305 -20.48 4.80 1.40
CA VAL A 305 -19.06 5.18 1.51
C VAL A 305 -18.17 3.98 1.18
N GLY A 306 -18.44 2.80 1.75
CA GLY A 306 -17.68 1.58 1.46
C GLY A 306 -17.67 1.22 -0.02
N LEU A 307 -18.85 1.17 -0.65
CA LEU A 307 -18.98 0.93 -2.09
C LEU A 307 -18.19 1.97 -2.90
N THR A 308 -18.33 3.26 -2.57
CA THR A 308 -17.67 4.35 -3.28
C THR A 308 -16.15 4.28 -3.17
N SER A 309 -15.62 4.06 -1.96
CA SER A 309 -14.18 3.93 -1.72
C SER A 309 -13.58 2.73 -2.44
N VAL A 310 -14.26 1.57 -2.43
CA VAL A 310 -13.80 0.39 -3.16
C VAL A 310 -13.78 0.65 -4.67
N ARG A 311 -14.84 1.27 -5.20
CA ARG A 311 -14.93 1.59 -6.63
C ARG A 311 -13.94 2.67 -7.08
N ALA A 312 -13.72 3.71 -6.28
CA ALA A 312 -12.76 4.78 -6.57
C ALA A 312 -11.31 4.28 -6.61
N ARG A 313 -11.03 3.17 -5.92
CA ARG A 313 -9.73 2.49 -5.88
C ARG A 313 -9.61 1.30 -6.83
N GLY A 314 -10.66 1.03 -7.62
CA GLY A 314 -10.63 0.07 -8.74
C GLY A 314 -11.10 -1.36 -8.42
N GLY A 315 -11.56 -1.62 -7.19
CA GLY A 315 -12.00 -2.95 -6.76
C GLY A 315 -13.49 -3.21 -6.98
N ASN A 316 -13.89 -4.48 -7.02
CA ASN A 316 -15.30 -4.87 -6.93
C ASN A 316 -15.75 -4.92 -5.47
N TYR A 317 -17.00 -4.55 -5.19
CA TYR A 317 -17.58 -4.62 -3.84
C TYR A 317 -18.61 -5.74 -3.79
N LEU A 318 -18.47 -6.67 -2.86
CA LEU A 318 -19.36 -7.82 -2.70
C LEU A 318 -20.04 -7.74 -1.32
N LEU A 319 -21.24 -7.17 -1.28
CA LEU A 319 -21.95 -6.85 -0.04
C LEU A 319 -22.92 -7.97 0.36
N ASN A 320 -22.81 -8.42 1.60
CA ASN A 320 -23.52 -9.59 2.11
C ASN A 320 -24.88 -9.29 2.76
N ILE A 321 -25.83 -10.21 2.55
CA ILE A 321 -27.02 -10.40 3.39
C ILE A 321 -27.01 -11.78 4.05
N GLY A 322 -27.69 -11.90 5.20
CA GLY A 322 -27.89 -13.18 5.89
C GLY A 322 -29.39 -13.51 5.99
N PRO A 323 -29.96 -14.28 5.05
CA PRO A 323 -31.37 -14.67 5.10
C PRO A 323 -31.70 -15.51 6.34
N ARG A 324 -32.94 -15.40 6.83
CA ARG A 324 -33.44 -16.17 7.98
C ARG A 324 -33.52 -17.67 7.65
N GLY A 325 -33.71 -18.51 8.67
CA GLY A 325 -33.94 -19.96 8.50
C GLY A 325 -35.10 -20.31 7.56
N ASP A 326 -36.17 -19.49 7.58
CA ASP A 326 -37.32 -19.65 6.67
C ASP A 326 -37.05 -19.20 5.22
N GLY A 327 -35.85 -18.69 4.93
CA GLY A 327 -35.42 -18.20 3.61
C GLY A 327 -35.80 -16.76 3.29
N SER A 328 -36.48 -16.04 4.20
CA SER A 328 -36.80 -14.63 4.00
C SER A 328 -35.59 -13.72 4.23
N VAL A 329 -35.50 -12.65 3.43
CA VAL A 329 -34.53 -11.56 3.64
C VAL A 329 -34.97 -10.71 4.83
N VAL A 330 -34.03 -10.36 5.71
CA VAL A 330 -34.31 -9.46 6.83
C VAL A 330 -34.73 -8.09 6.32
N GLU A 331 -35.84 -7.58 6.82
CA GLU A 331 -36.52 -6.38 6.32
C GLU A 331 -35.58 -5.16 6.33
N PHE A 332 -34.86 -4.94 7.43
CA PHE A 332 -33.89 -3.86 7.56
C PHE A 332 -32.74 -3.97 6.55
N GLU A 333 -32.24 -5.18 6.28
CA GLU A 333 -31.16 -5.40 5.30
C GLU A 333 -31.67 -5.10 3.88
N ALA A 334 -32.93 -5.46 3.58
CA ALA A 334 -33.57 -5.06 2.34
C ALA A 334 -33.74 -3.53 2.23
N ASP A 335 -34.12 -2.85 3.31
CA ASP A 335 -34.24 -1.38 3.32
C ASP A 335 -32.89 -0.68 3.15
N VAL A 336 -31.82 -1.22 3.71
CA VAL A 336 -30.44 -0.76 3.47
C VAL A 336 -30.10 -0.85 1.98
N LEU A 337 -30.35 -2.01 1.35
CA LEU A 337 -30.08 -2.21 -0.08
C LEU A 337 -30.91 -1.27 -0.97
N ARG A 338 -32.19 -1.03 -0.63
CA ARG A 338 -33.03 -0.03 -1.30
C ARG A 338 -32.50 1.38 -1.13
N GLY A 339 -32.01 1.72 0.06
CA GLY A 339 -31.39 3.01 0.35
C GLY A 339 -30.13 3.27 -0.48
N ILE A 340 -29.25 2.27 -0.61
CA ILE A 340 -28.09 2.32 -1.50
C ILE A 340 -28.54 2.55 -2.95
N GLY A 341 -29.54 1.79 -3.42
CA GLY A 341 -30.12 1.96 -4.76
C GLY A 341 -30.70 3.36 -5.01
N SER A 342 -31.40 3.92 -4.02
CA SER A 342 -31.97 5.28 -4.09
C SER A 342 -30.88 6.35 -4.18
N TRP A 343 -29.79 6.19 -3.43
CA TRP A 343 -28.65 7.12 -3.49
C TRP A 343 -27.95 7.04 -4.85
N LEU A 344 -27.68 5.83 -5.36
CA LEU A 344 -27.11 5.62 -6.69
C LEU A 344 -28.00 6.21 -7.81
N GLY A 345 -29.33 6.13 -7.64
CA GLY A 345 -30.30 6.75 -8.56
C GLY A 345 -30.26 8.28 -8.53
N SER A 346 -29.89 8.88 -7.40
CA SER A 346 -29.72 10.34 -7.25
C SER A 346 -28.41 10.85 -7.84
N HIS A 347 -27.41 9.98 -7.96
CA HIS A 347 -26.06 10.28 -8.51
C HIS A 347 -25.71 9.38 -9.70
N PRO A 348 -26.43 9.49 -10.83
CA PRO A 348 -26.31 8.56 -11.94
C PRO A 348 -24.91 8.60 -12.56
N GLY A 349 -24.23 7.45 -12.53
CA GLY A 349 -22.90 7.29 -13.12
C GLY A 349 -21.75 7.81 -12.26
N ALA A 350 -22.01 8.27 -11.03
CA ALA A 350 -20.98 8.73 -10.12
C ALA A 350 -20.18 7.57 -9.50
N VAL A 351 -20.74 6.36 -9.46
CA VAL A 351 -20.05 5.17 -8.91
C VAL A 351 -20.12 4.02 -9.92
N LEU A 352 -21.32 3.54 -10.22
CA LEU A 352 -21.51 2.45 -11.18
C LEU A 352 -21.32 2.93 -12.63
N GLY A 353 -20.49 2.22 -13.38
CA GLY A 353 -20.00 2.56 -14.71
C GLY A 353 -18.88 3.60 -14.72
N ALA A 354 -18.45 4.10 -13.56
CA ALA A 354 -17.31 5.00 -13.45
C ALA A 354 -16.00 4.22 -13.29
N SER A 355 -14.92 4.84 -13.74
CA SER A 355 -13.54 4.38 -13.56
C SER A 355 -12.94 4.96 -12.28
N ALA A 356 -12.09 4.16 -11.64
CA ALA A 356 -11.15 4.64 -10.63
C ALA A 356 -10.20 5.68 -11.22
N THR A 357 -9.67 6.55 -10.38
CA THR A 357 -8.76 7.62 -10.82
C THR A 357 -7.41 7.56 -10.13
N ARG A 358 -6.40 8.11 -10.79
CA ARG A 358 -5.02 8.19 -10.32
C ARG A 358 -4.78 9.32 -9.32
N PHE A 359 -5.82 10.04 -8.91
CA PHE A 359 -5.73 10.97 -7.77
C PHE A 359 -5.53 10.22 -6.44
N GLY A 360 -5.95 8.95 -6.37
CA GLY A 360 -6.00 8.20 -5.12
C GLY A 360 -6.98 8.82 -4.12
N GLY A 361 -6.96 8.32 -2.88
CA GLY A 361 -7.77 8.89 -1.80
C GLY A 361 -7.33 10.32 -1.46
N GLN A 362 -8.31 11.19 -1.24
CA GLN A 362 -8.10 12.59 -0.86
C GLN A 362 -8.46 12.80 0.61
N PRO A 363 -7.91 13.80 1.30
CA PRO A 363 -8.25 14.07 2.71
C PRO A 363 -9.74 14.31 2.96
N TRP A 364 -10.47 14.78 1.95
CA TRP A 364 -11.92 15.05 2.01
C TRP A 364 -12.78 13.91 1.45
N GLY A 365 -12.19 12.89 0.80
CA GLY A 365 -12.95 11.79 0.21
C GLY A 365 -12.31 11.14 -1.03
N GLU A 366 -13.14 10.77 -2.00
CA GLU A 366 -12.77 9.87 -3.11
C GLU A 366 -13.11 10.45 -4.48
N VAL A 367 -12.45 9.96 -5.53
CA VAL A 367 -12.61 10.49 -6.89
C VAL A 367 -12.83 9.37 -7.92
N THR A 368 -13.88 9.53 -8.72
CA THR A 368 -14.22 8.64 -9.84
C THR A 368 -14.46 9.45 -11.11
N ALA A 369 -14.34 8.82 -12.28
CA ALA A 369 -14.55 9.49 -13.55
C ALA A 369 -15.42 8.67 -14.51
N LYS A 370 -16.27 9.34 -15.29
CA LYS A 370 -17.07 8.73 -16.35
C LYS A 370 -17.16 9.68 -17.55
N GLY A 371 -16.57 9.28 -18.68
CA GLY A 371 -16.47 10.16 -19.83
C GLY A 371 -15.70 11.43 -19.48
N ASN A 372 -16.32 12.59 -19.66
CA ASN A 372 -15.74 13.90 -19.31
C ASN A 372 -16.23 14.44 -17.96
N ASP A 373 -16.91 13.61 -17.17
CA ASP A 373 -17.35 13.97 -15.81
C ASP A 373 -16.41 13.36 -14.78
N LEU A 374 -16.02 14.19 -13.81
CA LEU A 374 -15.31 13.78 -12.61
C LEU A 374 -16.25 13.96 -11.41
N PHE A 375 -16.37 12.95 -10.58
CA PHE A 375 -17.23 12.95 -9.39
C PHE A 375 -16.36 12.91 -8.14
N LEU A 376 -16.49 13.95 -7.32
CA LEU A 376 -15.80 14.13 -6.06
C LEU A 376 -16.76 13.72 -4.93
N HIS A 377 -16.51 12.55 -4.34
CA HIS A 377 -17.33 11.96 -3.28
C HIS A 377 -16.81 12.45 -1.93
N VAL A 378 -17.51 13.37 -1.29
CA VAL A 378 -17.02 14.12 -0.12
C VAL A 378 -17.43 13.42 1.17
N THR A 379 -16.59 12.50 1.66
CA THR A 379 -16.84 11.77 2.91
C THR A 379 -16.67 12.65 4.15
N GLN A 380 -15.79 13.64 4.06
CA GLN A 380 -15.55 14.65 5.09
C GLN A 380 -15.68 16.06 4.48
N TRP A 381 -16.76 16.75 4.83
CA TRP A 381 -17.01 18.11 4.36
C TRP A 381 -16.00 19.10 4.97
N PRO A 382 -15.15 19.77 4.17
CA PRO A 382 -14.14 20.69 4.69
C PRO A 382 -14.75 21.87 5.48
N SER A 383 -14.32 22.05 6.73
CA SER A 383 -14.73 23.17 7.58
C SER A 383 -14.17 24.52 7.12
N THR A 384 -13.12 24.50 6.29
CA THR A 384 -12.51 25.69 5.66
C THR A 384 -13.43 26.35 4.64
N GLY A 385 -14.47 25.65 4.17
CA GLY A 385 -15.32 26.11 3.07
C GLY A 385 -14.67 26.01 1.68
N GLU A 386 -13.50 25.38 1.57
CA GLU A 386 -12.84 25.10 0.29
C GLU A 386 -12.43 23.62 0.18
N LEU A 387 -12.69 23.03 -0.99
CA LEU A 387 -12.18 21.73 -1.40
C LEU A 387 -11.11 21.91 -2.47
N ARG A 388 -9.94 21.30 -2.27
CA ARG A 388 -8.83 21.31 -3.25
C ARG A 388 -8.61 19.90 -3.81
N LEU A 389 -8.54 19.81 -5.14
CA LEU A 389 -8.11 18.62 -5.87
C LEU A 389 -6.83 18.95 -6.66
N PRO A 390 -5.66 18.44 -6.23
CA PRO A 390 -4.40 18.82 -6.81
C PRO A 390 -4.11 18.11 -8.14
N GLY A 391 -3.43 18.79 -9.06
CA GLY A 391 -2.90 18.19 -10.29
C GLY A 391 -3.92 17.86 -11.39
N LEU A 392 -5.10 18.49 -11.40
CA LEU A 392 -6.07 18.39 -12.48
C LEU A 392 -5.62 19.23 -13.70
N ALA A 393 -4.93 18.59 -14.63
CA ALA A 393 -4.41 19.22 -15.85
C ALA A 393 -5.48 19.48 -16.92
N THR A 394 -6.66 18.88 -16.79
CA THR A 394 -7.75 19.06 -17.75
C THR A 394 -8.59 20.26 -17.38
N ARG A 395 -8.76 21.19 -18.33
CA ARG A 395 -9.57 22.40 -18.11
C ARG A 395 -10.98 22.04 -17.64
N VAL A 396 -11.39 22.63 -16.52
CA VAL A 396 -12.74 22.53 -15.96
C VAL A 396 -13.69 23.47 -16.71
N ARG A 397 -14.89 22.98 -17.05
CA ARG A 397 -15.98 23.79 -17.63
C ARG A 397 -16.94 24.27 -16.56
N ARG A 398 -17.31 23.38 -15.63
CA ARG A 398 -18.32 23.64 -14.61
C ARG A 398 -18.07 22.76 -13.40
N VAL A 399 -18.42 23.30 -12.24
CA VAL A 399 -18.55 22.54 -10.99
C VAL A 399 -19.95 22.76 -10.44
N SER A 400 -20.56 21.69 -9.97
CA SER A 400 -21.85 21.71 -9.27
C SER A 400 -21.85 20.68 -8.15
N GLU A 401 -22.66 20.92 -7.13
CA GLU A 401 -23.14 19.81 -6.30
C GLU A 401 -24.09 18.97 -7.15
N ASP A 402 -23.85 17.68 -7.27
CA ASP A 402 -24.55 16.80 -8.21
C ASP A 402 -26.05 16.72 -7.86
N GLY A 403 -26.91 16.77 -8.89
CA GLY A 403 -28.36 16.92 -8.70
C GLY A 403 -28.80 18.28 -8.12
N ALA A 404 -27.88 19.22 -7.92
CA ALA A 404 -28.13 20.49 -7.25
C ALA A 404 -27.60 21.71 -8.04
N GLY A 405 -27.02 22.68 -7.33
CA GLY A 405 -26.68 24.00 -7.86
C GLY A 405 -25.23 24.08 -8.35
N ARG A 406 -24.96 25.09 -9.19
CA ARG A 406 -23.60 25.46 -9.58
C ARG A 406 -22.82 25.94 -8.36
N LEU A 407 -21.54 25.58 -8.31
CA LEU A 407 -20.59 26.04 -7.29
C LEU A 407 -19.56 27.00 -7.92
N ASP A 408 -19.07 27.92 -7.10
CA ASP A 408 -17.93 28.76 -7.45
C ASP A 408 -16.64 27.95 -7.35
N TRP A 409 -15.74 28.13 -8.31
CA TRP A 409 -14.45 27.44 -8.35
C TRP A 409 -13.41 28.29 -9.06
N ARG A 410 -12.14 27.97 -8.82
CA ARG A 410 -10.99 28.55 -9.52
C ARG A 410 -9.96 27.48 -9.82
N GLN A 411 -9.10 27.78 -10.78
CA GLN A 411 -7.87 27.03 -11.00
C GLN A 411 -6.73 27.76 -10.27
N ASP A 412 -5.96 27.05 -9.45
CA ASP A 412 -4.77 27.56 -8.77
C ASP A 412 -3.57 26.71 -9.20
N GLY A 413 -2.81 27.20 -10.19
CA GLY A 413 -1.85 26.37 -10.91
C GLY A 413 -2.54 25.21 -11.62
N GLU A 414 -2.18 23.98 -11.26
CA GLU A 414 -2.81 22.75 -11.77
C GLU A 414 -3.90 22.21 -10.82
N ASP A 415 -4.21 22.92 -9.74
CA ASP A 415 -5.18 22.48 -8.75
C ASP A 415 -6.56 23.07 -9.02
N LEU A 416 -7.60 22.24 -8.87
CA LEU A 416 -8.98 22.71 -8.79
C LEU A 416 -9.28 23.10 -7.34
N VAL A 417 -9.77 24.31 -7.13
CA VAL A 417 -10.29 24.75 -5.83
C VAL A 417 -11.76 25.11 -5.96
N VAL A 418 -12.61 24.44 -5.19
CA VAL A 418 -14.07 24.61 -5.16
C VAL A 418 -14.48 25.27 -3.86
N ARG A 419 -15.28 26.33 -3.95
CA ARG A 419 -15.90 26.96 -2.78
C ARG A 419 -17.16 26.20 -2.40
N LEU A 420 -17.24 25.79 -1.15
CA LEU A 420 -18.34 24.98 -0.62
C LEU A 420 -19.35 25.83 0.14
N PRO A 421 -20.65 25.48 0.08
CA PRO A 421 -21.63 25.99 1.03
C PRO A 421 -21.34 25.49 2.46
N ALA A 422 -21.99 26.12 3.45
CA ALA A 422 -21.84 25.78 4.87
C ALA A 422 -22.18 24.31 5.19
N ALA A 423 -23.07 23.70 4.41
CA ALA A 423 -23.41 22.28 4.52
C ALA A 423 -23.81 21.73 3.15
N PRO A 424 -23.57 20.43 2.90
CA PRO A 424 -24.07 19.76 1.71
C PRO A 424 -25.60 19.60 1.76
N LYS A 425 -26.21 19.49 0.59
CA LYS A 425 -27.64 19.13 0.43
C LYS A 425 -27.86 17.64 0.65
N ASP A 426 -27.06 16.80 -0.02
CA ASP A 426 -27.10 15.35 0.23
C ASP A 426 -26.57 15.05 1.64
N LYS A 427 -27.29 14.20 2.38
CA LYS A 427 -26.98 13.84 3.78
C LYS A 427 -26.41 12.43 3.93
N VAL A 428 -26.44 11.63 2.87
CA VAL A 428 -25.87 10.28 2.81
C VAL A 428 -24.40 10.39 2.42
N LEU A 429 -24.11 10.80 1.19
CA LEU A 429 -22.75 11.05 0.70
C LEU A 429 -22.80 12.14 -0.37
N PRO A 430 -22.34 13.36 -0.05
CA PRO A 430 -22.30 14.48 -1.01
C PRO A 430 -21.38 14.20 -2.19
N VAL A 431 -21.85 14.52 -3.39
CA VAL A 431 -21.07 14.38 -4.63
C VAL A 431 -20.97 15.74 -5.31
N LEU A 432 -19.75 16.16 -5.65
CA LEU A 432 -19.54 17.28 -6.56
C LEU A 432 -19.24 16.74 -7.95
N ARG A 433 -19.98 17.23 -8.95
CA ARG A 433 -19.72 16.93 -10.36
C ARG A 433 -18.88 18.04 -10.97
N VAL A 434 -17.78 17.66 -11.59
CA VAL A 434 -16.86 18.53 -12.32
C VAL A 434 -16.90 18.12 -13.79
N GLU A 435 -17.49 18.98 -14.62
CA GLU A 435 -17.55 18.79 -16.07
C GLU A 435 -16.23 19.25 -16.69
N LEU A 436 -15.52 18.34 -17.35
CA LEU A 436 -14.22 18.58 -17.97
C LEU A 436 -14.36 18.98 -19.45
N ALA A 437 -13.36 19.70 -19.96
CA ALA A 437 -13.34 20.11 -21.35
C ALA A 437 -12.98 19.00 -22.35
N GLY A 438 -12.48 17.87 -21.84
CA GLY A 438 -12.10 16.66 -22.57
C GLY A 438 -11.77 15.54 -21.59
N GLU A 439 -11.06 14.51 -22.05
CA GLU A 439 -10.66 13.37 -21.23
C GLU A 439 -9.87 13.80 -19.99
N LEU A 440 -10.08 13.08 -18.87
CA LEU A 440 -9.34 13.31 -17.64
C LEU A 440 -7.83 13.07 -17.85
N ARG A 441 -7.06 14.14 -17.65
CA ARG A 441 -5.60 14.19 -17.58
C ARG A 441 -5.15 14.78 -16.26
N ILE A 442 -4.12 14.18 -15.68
CA ILE A 442 -3.56 14.59 -14.39
C ILE A 442 -2.05 14.81 -14.46
N ILE A 443 -1.53 15.66 -13.58
CA ILE A 443 -0.11 15.79 -13.27
C ILE A 443 0.10 15.19 -11.87
N PRO A 444 0.71 13.99 -11.77
CA PRO A 444 1.03 13.39 -10.48
C PRO A 444 1.91 14.31 -9.62
N ALA A 445 1.69 14.30 -8.31
CA ALA A 445 2.38 15.21 -7.38
C ALA A 445 3.90 15.05 -7.39
N ASN A 446 4.40 13.83 -7.61
CA ASN A 446 5.83 13.49 -7.71
C ASN A 446 6.39 13.65 -9.13
N THR A 447 5.80 14.51 -9.97
CA THR A 447 6.33 14.76 -11.32
C THR A 447 7.65 15.53 -11.25
N VAL A 448 8.75 14.86 -11.61
CA VAL A 448 10.10 15.41 -11.66
C VAL A 448 10.25 16.30 -12.89
N ARG A 449 10.75 17.52 -12.70
CA ARG A 449 11.01 18.47 -13.78
C ARG A 449 12.46 18.34 -14.28
N ALA A 450 12.63 18.50 -15.58
CA ALA A 450 13.95 18.48 -16.19
C ALA A 450 14.82 19.64 -15.66
N GLY A 451 16.08 19.35 -15.38
CA GLY A 451 17.11 20.36 -15.16
C GLY A 451 17.38 21.19 -16.42
N ARG A 452 18.18 22.25 -16.29
CA ARG A 452 18.57 23.12 -17.42
C ARG A 452 19.36 22.38 -18.50
N ASP A 453 20.04 21.31 -18.10
CA ASP A 453 20.78 20.36 -18.94
C ASP A 453 19.89 19.39 -19.73
N GLY A 454 18.61 19.33 -19.39
CA GLY A 454 17.62 18.42 -19.97
C GLY A 454 17.56 17.05 -19.30
N ALA A 455 18.15 16.88 -18.11
CA ALA A 455 18.16 15.62 -17.37
C ALA A 455 17.14 15.61 -16.20
N TRP A 456 16.71 14.42 -15.81
CA TRP A 456 15.87 14.16 -14.64
C TRP A 456 16.60 13.22 -13.70
N VAL A 457 16.96 13.71 -12.52
CA VAL A 457 17.48 12.88 -11.43
C VAL A 457 16.28 12.28 -10.70
N LEU A 458 16.25 10.96 -10.59
CA LEU A 458 15.17 10.21 -9.95
C LEU A 458 15.72 9.59 -8.66
N GLY A 459 15.37 10.18 -7.53
CA GLY A 459 15.55 9.58 -6.21
C GLY A 459 14.62 8.39 -6.00
N GLU A 460 14.83 7.65 -4.93
CA GLU A 460 13.93 6.54 -4.58
C GLU A 460 12.52 7.04 -4.27
N ASP A 461 12.40 8.20 -3.61
CA ASP A 461 11.12 8.80 -3.23
C ASP A 461 10.34 9.38 -4.42
N ASP A 462 11.00 9.57 -5.58
CA ASP A 462 10.34 9.99 -6.81
C ASP A 462 9.54 8.84 -7.45
N PHE A 463 9.85 7.58 -7.10
CA PHE A 463 9.15 6.41 -7.62
C PHE A 463 7.92 6.08 -6.76
N GLU A 464 6.74 6.24 -7.35
CA GLU A 464 5.51 5.66 -6.82
C GLU A 464 5.59 4.13 -6.86
N ARG A 465 5.32 3.47 -5.73
CA ARG A 465 5.22 2.02 -5.64
C ARG A 465 3.80 1.56 -5.99
N GLY A 466 3.68 0.66 -6.97
CA GLY A 466 2.42 -0.07 -7.20
C GLY A 466 2.27 -1.18 -6.17
N ASN A 467 1.11 -1.26 -5.50
CA ASN A 467 0.89 -2.17 -4.38
C ASN A 467 -0.01 -3.33 -4.79
N SER A 468 0.25 -4.52 -4.28
CA SER A 468 -0.64 -5.67 -4.39
C SER A 468 -0.46 -6.55 -3.14
N TYR A 469 -0.97 -7.78 -3.18
CA TYR A 469 -0.80 -8.76 -2.12
C TYR A 469 -0.45 -10.12 -2.69
N ALA A 470 0.35 -10.86 -1.92
CA ALA A 470 0.67 -12.26 -2.17
C ALA A 470 0.47 -13.08 -0.90
N ASP A 471 0.32 -14.39 -1.05
CA ASP A 471 0.22 -15.33 0.05
C ASP A 471 1.07 -16.59 -0.21
N GLN A 472 1.23 -17.41 0.83
CA GLN A 472 1.92 -18.70 0.79
C GLN A 472 1.02 -19.81 1.33
N GLY A 473 -0.26 -19.81 0.93
CA GLY A 473 -1.14 -20.96 1.12
C GLY A 473 -2.20 -20.84 2.21
N SER A 474 -2.32 -19.70 2.91
CA SER A 474 -3.34 -19.49 3.94
C SER A 474 -3.52 -18.02 4.33
N TYR A 475 -4.54 -17.73 5.14
CA TYR A 475 -4.87 -16.37 5.55
C TYR A 475 -3.69 -15.63 6.24
N PRO A 476 -3.01 -16.20 7.26
CA PRO A 476 -1.90 -15.52 7.96
C PRO A 476 -0.65 -15.28 7.10
N SER A 477 -0.54 -15.98 5.97
CA SER A 477 0.58 -15.83 5.05
C SER A 477 0.43 -14.64 4.08
N THR A 478 -0.74 -13.99 4.08
CA THR A 478 -1.01 -12.80 3.26
C THR A 478 -0.07 -11.67 3.64
N ARG A 479 0.61 -11.09 2.64
CA ARG A 479 1.47 -9.91 2.80
C ARG A 479 1.30 -8.95 1.63
N GLN A 480 1.40 -7.66 1.92
CA GLN A 480 1.47 -6.63 0.88
C GLN A 480 2.79 -6.74 0.12
N THR A 481 2.75 -6.55 -1.20
CA THR A 481 3.90 -6.58 -2.10
C THR A 481 3.95 -5.32 -2.97
N GLY A 482 5.15 -4.99 -3.45
CA GLY A 482 5.37 -3.93 -4.43
C GLY A 482 5.61 -4.52 -5.80
N VAL A 483 4.77 -4.20 -6.78
CA VAL A 483 4.78 -4.91 -8.08
C VAL A 483 5.39 -4.07 -9.20
N ARG A 484 5.46 -2.75 -9.01
CA ARG A 484 6.12 -1.81 -9.92
C ARG A 484 6.67 -0.59 -9.18
N GLN A 485 7.56 0.12 -9.84
CA GLN A 485 8.00 1.48 -9.50
C GLN A 485 7.70 2.41 -10.68
N THR A 486 7.15 3.60 -10.44
CA THR A 486 6.85 4.58 -11.49
C THR A 486 7.23 5.99 -11.09
N ALA A 487 8.13 6.60 -11.85
CA ALA A 487 8.42 8.03 -11.77
C ALA A 487 7.72 8.77 -12.92
N HIS A 488 7.46 10.06 -12.76
CA HIS A 488 6.82 10.89 -13.78
C HIS A 488 7.74 12.02 -14.17
N LEU A 489 8.05 12.15 -15.47
CA LEU A 489 8.94 13.17 -15.99
C LEU A 489 8.15 14.30 -16.64
N SER A 490 8.58 15.54 -16.49
CA SER A 490 8.11 16.66 -17.32
C SER A 490 9.28 17.56 -17.73
N GLY A 491 9.23 18.11 -18.93
CA GLY A 491 10.26 19.02 -19.43
C GLY A 491 9.76 19.84 -20.61
N GLU A 492 10.46 20.91 -20.95
CA GLU A 492 10.05 21.84 -22.00
C GLU A 492 10.37 21.35 -23.42
N ARG A 493 11.38 20.49 -23.55
CA ARG A 493 11.94 20.09 -24.85
C ARG A 493 11.64 18.63 -25.15
N SER A 494 11.30 18.35 -26.40
CA SER A 494 11.29 16.99 -26.94
C SER A 494 12.71 16.53 -27.25
N GLY A 495 12.98 15.24 -27.15
CA GLY A 495 14.30 14.72 -27.46
C GLY A 495 14.45 13.22 -27.23
N SER A 496 15.62 12.73 -27.62
CA SER A 496 16.07 11.36 -27.35
C SER A 496 16.79 11.32 -26.00
N VAL A 497 16.39 10.42 -25.13
CA VAL A 497 16.94 10.22 -23.78
C VAL A 497 17.32 8.77 -23.55
N SER A 498 18.26 8.55 -22.63
CA SER A 498 18.56 7.23 -22.06
C SER A 498 18.37 7.27 -20.56
N LEU A 499 18.02 6.11 -19.99
CA LEU A 499 17.86 5.89 -18.56
C LEU A 499 19.07 5.11 -18.02
N THR A 500 19.66 5.56 -16.92
CA THR A 500 20.64 4.79 -16.15
C THR A 500 20.06 4.56 -14.76
N LEU A 501 20.06 3.31 -14.29
CA LEU A 501 19.52 2.92 -12.99
C LEU A 501 20.62 2.47 -12.03
N ARG A 502 20.31 2.55 -10.73
CA ARG A 502 21.14 2.06 -9.63
C ARG A 502 20.25 1.53 -8.50
N GLY A 503 20.88 0.84 -7.55
CA GLY A 503 20.21 0.22 -6.42
C GLY A 503 20.33 -1.30 -6.50
N THR A 504 19.26 -2.00 -6.17
CA THR A 504 19.23 -3.46 -6.18
C THR A 504 18.19 -3.99 -7.17
N ALA A 505 18.50 -5.13 -7.78
CA ALA A 505 17.59 -5.90 -8.61
C ALA A 505 18.05 -7.37 -8.58
N GLU A 506 17.12 -8.31 -8.59
CA GLU A 506 17.43 -9.74 -8.78
C GLU A 506 18.12 -9.95 -10.14
N PRO A 507 19.37 -10.45 -10.21
CA PRO A 507 20.19 -10.42 -11.42
C PRO A 507 19.56 -11.14 -12.63
N ASP A 508 18.97 -12.31 -12.41
CA ASP A 508 18.43 -13.17 -13.48
C ASP A 508 16.95 -12.89 -13.80
N SER A 509 16.28 -12.10 -12.97
CA SER A 509 14.89 -11.72 -13.18
C SER A 509 14.76 -10.75 -14.35
N ARG A 510 13.69 -10.91 -15.14
CA ARG A 510 13.41 -10.05 -16.30
C ARG A 510 12.50 -8.88 -15.90
N TYR A 511 12.92 -7.67 -16.23
CA TYR A 511 12.20 -6.43 -15.95
C TYR A 511 11.80 -5.76 -17.26
N ARG A 512 10.57 -5.26 -17.31
CA ARG A 512 10.10 -4.35 -18.34
C ARG A 512 10.30 -2.92 -17.87
N VAL A 513 11.13 -2.18 -18.59
CA VAL A 513 11.37 -0.75 -18.40
C VAL A 513 10.62 0.00 -19.49
N SER A 514 9.67 0.85 -19.10
CA SER A 514 8.85 1.63 -20.02
C SER A 514 9.09 3.12 -19.80
N VAL A 515 9.31 3.87 -20.88
CA VAL A 515 9.38 5.34 -20.89
C VAL A 515 8.30 5.83 -21.85
N GLY A 516 7.21 6.35 -21.28
CA GLY A 516 5.97 6.57 -22.03
C GLY A 516 5.43 5.26 -22.59
N GLU A 517 5.18 5.21 -23.89
CA GLU A 517 4.65 4.03 -24.60
C GLU A 517 5.76 3.07 -25.08
N GLN A 518 7.03 3.46 -24.95
CA GLN A 518 8.17 2.67 -25.41
C GLN A 518 8.69 1.78 -24.29
N SER A 519 8.98 0.50 -24.56
CA SER A 519 9.50 -0.42 -23.54
C SER A 519 10.67 -1.29 -24.01
N ARG A 520 11.47 -1.73 -23.04
CA ARG A 520 12.56 -2.71 -23.19
C ARG A 520 12.44 -3.78 -22.10
N VAL A 521 12.81 -5.01 -22.41
CA VAL A 521 12.91 -6.10 -21.42
C VAL A 521 14.38 -6.44 -21.24
N LEU A 522 14.82 -6.47 -19.99
CA LEU A 522 16.23 -6.64 -19.59
C LEU A 522 16.30 -7.59 -18.38
N THR A 523 17.41 -8.28 -18.22
CA THR A 523 17.74 -8.94 -16.93
C THR A 523 18.05 -7.89 -15.86
N GLY A 524 17.99 -8.25 -14.57
CA GLY A 524 18.38 -7.35 -13.48
C GLY A 524 19.85 -6.93 -13.57
N ALA A 525 20.73 -7.81 -14.07
CA ALA A 525 22.13 -7.46 -14.34
C ALA A 525 22.26 -6.40 -15.44
N GLU A 526 21.53 -6.54 -16.55
CA GLU A 526 21.48 -5.54 -17.63
C GLU A 526 20.84 -4.22 -17.18
N LEU A 527 19.80 -4.30 -16.35
CA LEU A 527 19.07 -3.16 -15.79
C LEU A 527 20.00 -2.20 -15.03
N LEU A 528 20.96 -2.75 -14.28
CA LEU A 528 21.90 -1.97 -13.46
C LEU A 528 23.27 -1.76 -14.15
N GLY A 529 23.55 -2.48 -15.24
CA GLY A 529 24.87 -2.54 -15.87
C GLY A 529 25.21 -1.40 -16.83
N GLY A 530 24.22 -0.64 -17.32
CA GLY A 530 24.45 0.34 -18.37
C GLY A 530 23.30 1.32 -18.61
N ALA A 531 23.40 2.04 -19.71
CA ALA A 531 22.32 2.90 -20.17
C ALA A 531 21.26 2.08 -20.93
N ILE A 532 19.99 2.42 -20.69
CA ILE A 532 18.81 1.82 -21.30
C ILE A 532 18.19 2.85 -22.23
N GLY A 533 17.98 2.49 -23.50
CA GLY A 533 17.41 3.39 -24.50
C GLY A 533 18.07 3.22 -25.87
N PRO A 534 17.92 4.21 -26.77
CA PRO A 534 17.25 5.49 -26.56
C PRO A 534 15.71 5.37 -26.46
N PHE A 535 15.10 6.35 -25.78
CA PHE A 535 13.66 6.61 -25.72
C PHE A 535 13.37 8.03 -26.20
N THR A 536 12.16 8.29 -26.68
CA THR A 536 11.72 9.62 -27.10
C THR A 536 10.78 10.21 -26.06
N VAL A 537 11.12 11.38 -25.55
CA VAL A 537 10.26 12.18 -24.67
C VAL A 537 9.73 13.38 -25.43
N ARG A 538 8.51 13.81 -25.07
CA ARG A 538 7.87 15.00 -25.66
C ARG A 538 7.92 16.17 -24.68
N GLY A 539 8.25 17.35 -25.19
CA GLY A 539 8.18 18.59 -24.45
C GLY A 539 6.75 18.95 -24.05
N ARG A 540 6.59 19.57 -22.89
CA ARG A 540 5.32 19.97 -22.26
C ARG A 540 4.33 18.81 -22.12
N GLN A 541 4.84 17.61 -21.88
CA GLN A 541 4.05 16.41 -21.62
C GLN A 541 4.65 15.62 -20.45
N VAL A 542 3.79 15.11 -19.57
CA VAL A 542 4.20 14.17 -18.53
C VAL A 542 4.47 12.80 -19.15
N THR A 543 5.66 12.26 -18.92
CA THR A 543 6.09 10.95 -19.42
C THR A 543 6.36 10.01 -18.25
N PRO A 544 5.58 8.93 -18.06
CA PRO A 544 5.86 7.95 -17.00
C PRO A 544 7.11 7.13 -17.34
N VAL A 545 7.90 6.80 -16.31
CA VAL A 545 8.99 5.83 -16.34
C VAL A 545 8.61 4.70 -15.39
N THR A 546 8.17 3.56 -15.94
CA THR A 546 7.68 2.43 -15.16
C THR A 546 8.64 1.25 -15.27
N ILE A 547 9.02 0.70 -14.12
CA ILE A 547 9.76 -0.56 -14.00
C ILE A 547 8.86 -1.58 -13.32
N ALA A 548 8.64 -2.71 -13.97
CA ALA A 548 7.86 -3.84 -13.45
C ALA A 548 8.53 -5.15 -13.88
N ARG A 549 8.17 -6.28 -13.26
CA ARG A 549 8.55 -7.59 -13.81
C ARG A 549 7.97 -7.75 -15.21
N ALA A 550 8.75 -8.29 -16.13
CA ALA A 550 8.31 -8.48 -17.51
C ALA A 550 7.26 -9.60 -17.63
N GLU A 551 7.44 -10.65 -16.83
CA GLU A 551 6.65 -11.88 -16.83
C GLU A 551 6.43 -12.32 -15.37
N PRO A 552 5.57 -11.63 -14.61
CA PRO A 552 5.27 -12.04 -13.25
C PRO A 552 4.48 -13.36 -13.25
N ALA A 553 4.80 -14.28 -12.34
CA ALA A 553 4.09 -15.55 -12.17
C ALA A 553 2.64 -15.36 -11.67
N HIS A 554 2.36 -14.25 -10.99
CA HIS A 554 1.04 -13.82 -10.53
C HIS A 554 1.06 -12.31 -10.29
N GLN A 555 -0.12 -11.67 -10.26
CA GLN A 555 -0.25 -10.21 -10.16
C GLN A 555 0.39 -9.59 -8.91
N GLY A 556 0.50 -10.37 -7.83
CA GLY A 556 1.07 -9.95 -6.55
C GLY A 556 2.57 -10.20 -6.40
N GLN A 557 3.29 -10.65 -7.44
CA GLN A 557 4.70 -11.01 -7.30
C GLN A 557 5.54 -9.77 -6.99
N GLU A 558 6.27 -9.80 -5.87
CA GLU A 558 7.17 -8.71 -5.45
C GLU A 558 8.19 -8.39 -6.56
N LEU A 559 8.39 -7.10 -6.83
CA LEU A 559 9.25 -6.59 -7.88
C LEU A 559 10.69 -7.11 -7.74
N GLY A 560 11.20 -7.23 -6.51
CA GLY A 560 12.56 -7.67 -6.25
C GLY A 560 13.62 -6.63 -6.65
N ALA A 561 13.23 -5.35 -6.74
CA ALA A 561 14.12 -4.25 -7.06
C ALA A 561 13.81 -2.99 -6.23
N ARG A 562 14.86 -2.24 -5.89
CA ARG A 562 14.79 -0.91 -5.28
C ARG A 562 15.70 0.01 -6.07
N LEU A 563 15.09 0.93 -6.81
CA LEU A 563 15.79 1.68 -7.84
C LEU A 563 15.76 3.19 -7.60
N SER A 564 16.87 3.82 -7.96
CA SER A 564 16.96 5.24 -8.30
C SER A 564 17.65 5.36 -9.65
N GLY A 565 17.66 6.55 -10.26
CA GLY A 565 18.27 6.68 -11.58
C GLY A 565 18.33 8.07 -12.14
N LEU A 566 18.66 8.11 -13.42
CA LEU A 566 18.80 9.32 -14.21
C LEU A 566 18.20 9.08 -15.59
N VAL A 567 17.36 9.99 -16.04
CA VAL A 567 16.99 10.10 -17.45
C VAL A 567 17.73 11.30 -18.02
N ALA A 568 18.54 11.11 -19.05
CA ALA A 568 19.34 12.20 -19.63
C ALA A 568 19.40 12.14 -21.16
N PRO A 569 19.64 13.28 -21.83
CA PRO A 569 19.79 13.31 -23.29
C PRO A 569 20.91 12.38 -23.79
N THR A 570 20.71 11.78 -24.96
CA THR A 570 21.64 10.79 -25.55
C THR A 570 22.92 11.39 -26.15
N ASP A 571 23.23 12.65 -25.85
CA ASP A 571 24.44 13.33 -26.30
C ASP A 571 25.41 13.63 -25.13
N ARG A 572 25.13 13.07 -23.95
CA ARG A 572 25.86 13.31 -22.70
C ARG A 572 26.83 12.19 -22.35
N VAL A 573 27.86 12.55 -21.58
CA VAL A 573 28.63 11.61 -20.74
C VAL A 573 28.29 11.95 -19.30
N VAL A 574 27.78 10.97 -18.57
CA VAL A 574 27.29 11.17 -17.20
C VAL A 574 28.31 10.65 -16.22
N GLY A 575 28.72 11.48 -15.26
CA GLY A 575 29.45 11.08 -14.07
C GLY A 575 28.54 11.11 -12.85
N TRP A 576 28.55 10.08 -12.01
CA TRP A 576 27.80 10.04 -10.76
C TRP A 576 28.63 9.46 -9.62
N ALA A 577 28.80 10.23 -8.54
CA ALA A 577 29.37 9.77 -7.29
C ALA A 577 28.34 9.05 -6.41
N GLU A 578 28.71 7.90 -5.85
CA GLU A 578 27.88 7.06 -4.99
C GLU A 578 28.53 6.88 -3.61
N PRO A 579 28.65 7.97 -2.82
CA PRO A 579 29.23 7.86 -1.49
C PRO A 579 28.35 7.00 -0.57
N PRO A 580 28.91 6.41 0.50
CA PRO A 580 28.10 5.75 1.52
C PRO A 580 27.08 6.72 2.11
N THR A 581 25.96 6.21 2.63
CA THR A 581 24.92 7.04 3.26
C THR A 581 25.43 7.81 4.47
N GLN A 582 26.43 7.26 5.16
CA GLN A 582 27.06 7.86 6.33
C GLN A 582 28.57 7.60 6.35
N VAL A 583 29.34 8.58 6.82
CA VAL A 583 30.80 8.50 7.02
C VAL A 583 31.20 9.18 8.34
N GLU A 584 32.21 8.64 9.02
CA GLU A 584 32.74 9.24 10.25
C GLU A 584 33.83 10.27 9.94
N THR A 585 33.92 11.34 10.73
CA THR A 585 35.04 12.29 10.65
C THR A 585 36.37 11.59 10.89
N GLY A 586 37.42 11.98 10.17
CA GLY A 586 38.76 11.39 10.27
C GLY A 586 38.93 10.07 9.51
N SER A 587 37.87 9.56 8.89
CA SER A 587 37.94 8.33 8.10
C SER A 587 38.45 8.55 6.68
N ARG A 588 39.03 7.49 6.11
CA ARG A 588 39.35 7.39 4.69
C ARG A 588 38.42 6.35 4.06
N ILE A 589 37.68 6.76 3.04
CA ILE A 589 36.71 5.93 2.33
C ILE A 589 37.05 5.87 0.84
N GLU A 590 36.57 4.82 0.17
CA GLU A 590 36.57 4.73 -1.28
C GLU A 590 35.17 5.08 -1.78
N VAL A 591 35.04 6.14 -2.58
CA VAL A 591 33.76 6.54 -3.17
C VAL A 591 33.68 6.01 -4.60
N PRO A 592 32.74 5.11 -4.92
CA PRO A 592 32.45 4.74 -6.29
C PRO A 592 32.00 5.95 -7.12
N VAL A 593 32.61 6.13 -8.28
CA VAL A 593 32.18 7.09 -9.29
C VAL A 593 31.90 6.33 -10.59
N ARG A 594 30.65 6.36 -11.03
CA ARG A 594 30.20 5.74 -12.27
C ARG A 594 30.29 6.75 -13.40
N VAL A 595 30.92 6.37 -14.50
CA VAL A 595 30.90 7.12 -15.76
C VAL A 595 30.15 6.31 -16.82
N THR A 596 29.12 6.92 -17.41
CA THR A 596 28.27 6.29 -18.43
C THR A 596 28.30 7.10 -19.70
N ASN A 597 28.58 6.45 -20.83
CA ASN A 597 28.56 7.10 -22.13
C ASN A 597 27.18 6.96 -22.78
N LEU A 598 26.38 8.04 -22.81
CA LEU A 598 25.07 8.03 -23.48
C LEU A 598 25.16 8.37 -24.98
N ARG A 599 26.35 8.74 -25.46
CA ARG A 599 26.59 9.16 -26.84
C ARG A 599 26.66 7.95 -27.78
N SER A 600 26.52 8.23 -29.07
CA SER A 600 26.61 7.22 -30.14
C SER A 600 28.04 6.83 -30.54
N ARG A 601 29.08 7.37 -29.88
CA ARG A 601 30.49 7.09 -30.17
C ARG A 601 31.26 6.84 -28.89
N ALA A 602 32.34 6.05 -28.97
CA ALA A 602 33.23 5.82 -27.84
C ALA A 602 33.88 7.12 -27.35
N VAL A 603 34.14 7.21 -26.04
CA VAL A 603 34.76 8.38 -25.40
C VAL A 603 35.90 7.98 -24.48
N SER A 604 36.85 8.88 -24.32
CA SER A 604 37.98 8.76 -23.39
C SER A 604 38.09 10.06 -22.61
N GLY A 605 38.53 10.00 -21.36
CA GLY A 605 38.65 11.16 -20.49
C GLY A 605 39.17 10.76 -19.12
N THR A 606 38.96 11.61 -18.14
CA THR A 606 39.20 11.29 -16.73
C THR A 606 37.93 11.46 -15.91
N VAL A 607 37.79 10.64 -14.88
CA VAL A 607 36.72 10.73 -13.90
C VAL A 607 37.33 10.87 -12.52
N GLY A 608 36.88 11.88 -11.79
CA GLY A 608 37.28 12.17 -10.43
C GLY A 608 36.06 12.56 -9.60
N LEU A 609 36.33 13.26 -8.51
CA LEU A 609 35.34 13.60 -7.52
C LEU A 609 35.65 14.97 -6.93
N ARG A 610 34.61 15.75 -6.67
CA ARG A 610 34.66 17.01 -5.96
C ARG A 610 33.94 16.81 -4.63
N ALA A 611 34.62 17.13 -3.55
CA ALA A 611 34.09 17.08 -2.19
C ALA A 611 34.24 18.47 -1.54
N PRO A 612 33.74 18.69 -0.32
CA PRO A 612 34.02 19.90 0.44
C PRO A 612 35.53 20.21 0.47
N THR A 613 35.88 21.49 0.42
CA THR A 613 37.27 21.97 0.20
C THR A 613 38.27 21.48 1.24
N GLU A 614 37.81 21.16 2.44
CA GLU A 614 38.60 20.65 3.54
C GLU A 614 38.91 19.15 3.41
N TRP A 615 38.21 18.43 2.52
CA TRP A 615 38.42 17.00 2.30
C TRP A 615 39.57 16.78 1.33
N SER A 616 40.32 15.69 1.54
CA SER A 616 41.33 15.25 0.57
C SER A 616 40.72 14.23 -0.38
N VAL A 617 40.85 14.47 -1.68
CA VAL A 617 40.31 13.59 -2.75
C VAL A 617 41.46 13.05 -3.59
N GLY A 618 41.38 11.76 -3.94
CA GLY A 618 42.32 11.09 -4.82
C GLY A 618 42.40 11.70 -6.22
N ALA A 619 43.48 11.37 -6.92
CA ALA A 619 43.68 11.81 -8.30
C ALA A 619 42.56 11.28 -9.23
N ALA A 620 42.22 12.07 -10.25
CA ALA A 620 41.28 11.65 -11.28
C ALA A 620 41.81 10.42 -12.03
N VAL A 621 40.92 9.46 -12.31
CA VAL A 621 41.23 8.17 -12.93
C VAL A 621 40.90 8.22 -14.43
N PRO A 622 41.81 7.83 -15.33
CA PRO A 622 41.53 7.81 -16.75
C PRO A 622 40.60 6.65 -17.15
N PHE A 623 39.73 6.91 -18.13
CA PHE A 623 39.00 5.89 -18.87
C PHE A 623 39.24 6.07 -20.36
N THR A 624 39.36 4.96 -21.08
CA THR A 624 39.67 4.95 -22.51
C THR A 624 38.67 4.08 -23.27
N GLY A 625 38.20 4.56 -24.41
CA GLY A 625 37.36 3.77 -25.33
C GLY A 625 36.02 3.32 -24.74
N LEU A 626 35.44 4.06 -23.80
CA LEU A 626 34.15 3.72 -23.18
C LEU A 626 33.05 3.72 -24.25
N ALA A 627 32.54 2.55 -24.59
CA ALA A 627 31.61 2.36 -25.70
C ALA A 627 30.22 2.99 -25.43
N PRO A 628 29.43 3.29 -26.48
CA PRO A 628 28.03 3.71 -26.32
C PRO A 628 27.23 2.80 -25.38
N GLY A 629 26.53 3.38 -24.42
CA GLY A 629 25.71 2.68 -23.43
C GLY A 629 26.50 2.03 -22.28
N GLN A 630 27.82 1.95 -22.37
CA GLN A 630 28.66 1.31 -21.36
C GLN A 630 28.81 2.20 -20.12
N THR A 631 28.80 1.55 -18.95
CA THR A 631 29.18 2.15 -17.68
C THR A 631 30.51 1.60 -17.20
N ARG A 632 31.35 2.47 -16.62
CA ARG A 632 32.55 2.08 -15.87
C ARG A 632 32.47 2.67 -14.48
N THR A 633 32.76 1.87 -13.47
CA THR A 633 32.90 2.33 -12.08
C THR A 633 34.37 2.46 -11.75
N VAL A 634 34.75 3.59 -11.13
CA VAL A 634 36.06 3.79 -10.52
C VAL A 634 35.88 4.03 -9.03
N LEU A 635 36.85 3.65 -8.21
CA LEU A 635 36.88 4.00 -6.79
C LEU A 635 37.82 5.20 -6.62
N VAL A 636 37.31 6.26 -6.00
CA VAL A 636 38.08 7.47 -5.71
C VAL A 636 38.27 7.57 -4.19
N PRO A 637 39.51 7.52 -3.67
CA PRO A 637 39.75 7.66 -2.25
C PRO A 637 39.40 9.07 -1.79
N VAL A 638 38.70 9.16 -0.67
CA VAL A 638 38.31 10.42 -0.02
C VAL A 638 38.64 10.33 1.46
N THR A 639 39.36 11.31 1.98
CA THR A 639 39.66 11.44 3.41
C THR A 639 38.83 12.59 3.99
N VAL A 640 37.95 12.25 4.93
CA VAL A 640 37.16 13.22 5.69
C VAL A 640 38.02 13.72 6.85
N PRO A 641 38.22 15.03 7.03
CA PRO A 641 39.00 15.55 8.16
C PRO A 641 38.38 15.14 9.50
N ALA A 642 39.23 14.93 10.51
CA ALA A 642 38.76 14.70 11.89
C ALA A 642 37.89 15.86 12.39
N GLU A 643 38.16 17.07 11.90
CA GLU A 643 37.51 18.28 12.39
C GLU A 643 36.27 18.66 11.59
N ALA A 644 35.93 17.87 10.56
CA ALA A 644 34.77 18.12 9.72
C ALA A 644 33.50 18.23 10.55
N THR A 645 32.63 19.18 10.20
CA THR A 645 31.39 19.41 10.93
C THR A 645 30.38 18.32 10.55
N PRO A 646 29.74 17.64 11.53
CA PRO A 646 28.67 16.69 11.25
C PRO A 646 27.51 17.35 10.52
N ALA A 647 27.29 16.96 9.26
CA ALA A 647 26.28 17.51 8.38
C ALA A 647 26.08 16.57 7.19
N ILE A 648 24.99 16.77 6.44
CA ILE A 648 24.89 16.18 5.11
C ILE A 648 25.80 16.99 4.19
N GLN A 649 26.75 16.31 3.56
CA GLN A 649 27.68 16.88 2.61
C GLN A 649 27.39 16.34 1.20
N GLU A 650 27.69 17.17 0.21
CA GLU A 650 27.57 16.81 -1.19
C GLU A 650 28.92 16.40 -1.76
N VAL A 651 28.92 15.32 -2.54
CA VAL A 651 30.08 14.81 -3.25
C VAL A 651 29.71 14.65 -4.72
N THR A 652 30.35 15.41 -5.61
CA THR A 652 30.00 15.48 -7.03
C THR A 652 31.01 14.73 -7.88
N ALA A 653 30.54 13.90 -8.83
CA ALA A 653 31.44 13.35 -9.83
C ALA A 653 31.98 14.45 -10.73
N VAL A 654 33.25 14.35 -11.14
CA VAL A 654 33.85 15.28 -12.10
C VAL A 654 34.32 14.49 -13.31
N VAL A 655 33.86 14.86 -14.50
CA VAL A 655 34.28 14.19 -15.75
C VAL A 655 34.93 15.22 -16.65
N THR A 656 36.19 14.97 -17.06
CA THR A 656 36.93 15.90 -17.91
C THR A 656 37.48 15.21 -19.16
N GLY A 657 37.85 16.01 -20.18
CA GLY A 657 38.36 15.49 -21.45
C GLY A 657 37.27 14.99 -22.41
N VAL A 658 36.00 15.14 -22.05
CA VAL A 658 34.83 14.86 -22.87
C VAL A 658 34.00 16.14 -23.03
N ALA A 659 33.20 16.24 -24.09
CA ALA A 659 32.28 17.36 -24.27
C ALA A 659 30.88 16.99 -23.81
N ARG A 660 30.13 17.98 -23.29
CA ARG A 660 28.74 17.83 -22.84
C ARG A 660 28.61 16.84 -21.68
N GLU A 661 29.48 16.97 -20.68
CA GLU A 661 29.38 16.24 -19.42
C GLU A 661 28.13 16.62 -18.61
N LEU A 662 27.66 15.66 -17.82
CA LEU A 662 26.67 15.86 -16.78
C LEU A 662 27.25 15.30 -15.47
N GLU A 663 27.47 16.20 -14.52
CA GLU A 663 28.06 15.89 -13.21
C GLU A 663 26.95 15.75 -12.18
N LEU A 664 26.80 14.56 -11.60
CA LEU A 664 25.83 14.30 -10.56
C LEU A 664 26.48 14.14 -9.20
N ALA A 665 25.76 14.66 -8.21
CA ALA A 665 26.10 14.57 -6.82
C ALA A 665 25.51 13.34 -6.13
N GLY A 666 26.25 12.85 -5.15
CA GLY A 666 25.76 11.99 -4.09
C GLY A 666 25.81 12.73 -2.75
N GLN A 667 24.91 12.39 -1.84
CA GLN A 667 24.89 12.94 -0.49
C GLN A 667 25.45 11.91 0.49
N VAL A 668 26.22 12.40 1.46
CA VAL A 668 26.76 11.59 2.55
C VAL A 668 26.55 12.33 3.87
N ARG A 669 26.00 11.64 4.86
CA ARG A 669 25.92 12.16 6.23
C ARG A 669 27.27 12.01 6.92
N VAL A 670 27.92 13.12 7.23
CA VAL A 670 29.09 13.13 8.10
C VAL A 670 28.63 13.07 9.55
N VAL A 671 29.17 12.12 10.31
CA VAL A 671 28.91 11.98 11.74
C VAL A 671 30.23 11.92 12.50
N LEU A 672 30.17 12.15 13.82
CA LEU A 672 31.31 11.90 14.68
C LEU A 672 31.57 10.40 14.84
N PRO A 673 32.78 9.98 15.23
CA PRO A 673 33.09 8.57 15.42
C PRO A 673 32.26 7.95 16.54
N ASN A 674 31.87 6.68 16.38
CA ASN A 674 31.27 5.91 17.48
C ASN A 674 32.35 5.53 18.51
N GLN A 675 32.39 6.24 19.63
CA GLN A 675 33.37 6.05 20.69
C GLN A 675 33.10 4.79 21.53
N ALA A 676 31.89 4.24 21.48
CA ALA A 676 31.53 3.02 22.19
C ALA A 676 31.92 1.74 21.44
N ARG A 677 32.17 1.82 20.12
CA ARG A 677 32.42 0.63 19.29
C ARG A 677 33.64 -0.17 19.77
N GLY A 678 33.42 -1.46 20.03
CA GLY A 678 34.43 -2.41 20.51
C GLY A 678 34.91 -2.17 21.94
N LYS A 679 34.23 -1.32 22.72
CA LYS A 679 34.61 -0.99 24.09
C LYS A 679 34.08 -2.02 25.10
N ALA A 680 34.67 -2.00 26.29
CA ALA A 680 34.23 -2.88 27.37
C ALA A 680 32.84 -2.47 27.84
N ALA A 681 31.91 -3.42 27.81
CA ALA A 681 30.54 -3.23 28.26
C ALA A 681 30.19 -4.22 29.37
N SER A 682 29.28 -3.82 30.26
CA SER A 682 28.75 -4.64 31.34
C SER A 682 27.25 -4.41 31.49
N GLN A 683 26.57 -5.35 32.12
CA GLN A 683 25.13 -5.26 32.37
C GLN A 683 24.80 -5.99 33.67
N VAL A 684 23.66 -5.63 34.28
CA VAL A 684 23.27 -6.13 35.61
C VAL A 684 23.20 -7.66 35.71
N SER A 685 22.86 -8.32 34.61
CA SER A 685 22.78 -9.78 34.50
C SER A 685 22.84 -10.21 33.04
N LEU A 686 23.11 -11.49 32.79
CA LEU A 686 23.13 -12.08 31.45
C LEU A 686 22.07 -13.18 31.36
N ALA A 687 21.30 -13.17 30.28
CA ALA A 687 20.42 -14.27 29.93
C ALA A 687 20.45 -14.56 28.43
N TRP A 688 20.11 -15.80 28.08
CA TRP A 688 19.90 -16.26 26.70
C TRP A 688 21.10 -16.08 25.73
N GLY A 689 22.29 -15.78 26.25
CA GLY A 689 23.49 -15.51 25.45
C GLY A 689 23.59 -14.06 24.95
N GLY A 690 22.70 -13.15 25.40
CA GLY A 690 22.73 -11.72 25.09
C GLY A 690 23.82 -10.96 25.85
N VAL A 691 25.08 -11.22 25.52
CA VAL A 691 26.26 -10.57 26.12
C VAL A 691 26.23 -9.04 25.90
N PRO A 692 26.76 -8.23 26.84
CA PRO A 692 26.71 -6.77 26.75
C PRO A 692 27.48 -6.20 25.54
N GLU A 693 28.51 -6.90 25.05
CA GLU A 693 29.38 -6.45 23.94
C GLU A 693 28.64 -6.34 22.60
N ARG A 694 27.49 -7.02 22.44
CA ARG A 694 26.65 -6.89 21.25
C ARG A 694 26.12 -5.48 21.05
N ALA A 695 25.87 -4.77 22.15
CA ALA A 695 25.40 -3.39 22.07
C ALA A 695 26.50 -2.39 21.70
N VAL A 696 27.72 -2.84 21.40
CA VAL A 696 28.86 -2.02 21.01
C VAL A 696 29.68 -2.64 19.87
N ASP A 697 29.14 -3.60 19.13
CA ASP A 697 29.88 -4.25 18.03
C ASP A 697 29.72 -3.51 16.68
N GLY A 698 28.78 -2.56 16.61
CA GLY A 698 28.43 -1.79 15.43
C GLY A 698 27.29 -2.40 14.60
N ASN A 699 26.65 -3.47 15.08
CA ASN A 699 25.53 -4.12 14.43
C ASN A 699 24.17 -3.55 14.88
N THR A 700 23.53 -2.77 14.03
CA THR A 700 22.24 -2.13 14.31
C THR A 700 21.02 -2.94 13.83
N ALA A 701 21.22 -4.20 13.42
CA ALA A 701 20.17 -5.05 12.85
C ALA A 701 19.01 -5.27 13.83
N GLY A 702 19.34 -5.53 15.11
CA GLY A 702 18.43 -5.66 16.23
C GLY A 702 17.44 -6.83 16.17
N ASP A 703 17.63 -7.77 15.24
CA ASP A 703 16.91 -9.05 15.23
C ASP A 703 17.65 -10.04 16.13
N TYR A 704 17.04 -10.37 17.26
CA TYR A 704 17.63 -11.28 18.24
C TYR A 704 17.52 -12.74 17.79
N LEU A 705 16.36 -13.13 17.26
CA LEU A 705 16.06 -14.52 16.90
C LEU A 705 16.85 -15.00 15.69
N ARG A 706 17.06 -14.13 14.70
CA ARG A 706 17.72 -14.47 13.44
C ARG A 706 19.22 -14.18 13.46
N ASP A 707 19.58 -12.99 13.90
CA ASP A 707 20.93 -12.45 13.72
C ASP A 707 21.73 -12.44 15.03
N ASN A 708 21.10 -12.80 16.16
CA ASN A 708 21.70 -12.83 17.49
C ASN A 708 22.35 -11.48 17.86
N SER A 709 21.74 -10.39 17.40
CA SER A 709 22.35 -9.06 17.31
C SER A 709 22.06 -8.14 18.51
N THR A 710 21.54 -8.67 19.62
CA THR A 710 21.20 -7.85 20.79
C THR A 710 21.75 -8.40 22.10
N SER A 711 22.09 -7.49 23.01
CA SER A 711 22.30 -7.82 24.42
C SER A 711 20.97 -8.13 25.10
N HIS A 712 21.01 -8.83 26.24
CA HIS A 712 19.81 -9.23 26.98
C HIS A 712 20.12 -9.51 28.46
N THR A 713 19.42 -8.81 29.36
CA THR A 713 19.48 -9.08 30.81
C THR A 713 18.50 -10.18 31.21
N ALA A 714 18.61 -10.75 32.42
CA ALA A 714 17.69 -11.75 32.91
C ALA A 714 16.24 -11.22 33.08
N GLU A 715 15.28 -12.15 33.11
CA GLU A 715 13.85 -11.90 33.35
C GLU A 715 13.38 -12.72 34.56
N PRO A 716 12.63 -12.14 35.52
CA PRO A 716 12.34 -10.71 35.66
C PRO A 716 13.57 -9.91 36.10
N ALA A 717 13.61 -8.62 35.81
CA ALA A 717 14.67 -7.73 36.29
C ALA A 717 14.11 -6.42 36.85
N ASN A 718 14.63 -6.01 38.01
CA ASN A 718 14.30 -4.74 38.62
C ASN A 718 15.28 -3.66 38.16
N GLN A 719 14.79 -2.65 37.45
CA GLN A 719 15.56 -1.50 36.95
C GLN A 719 16.81 -1.91 36.18
N ALA A 720 16.64 -2.85 35.25
CA ALA A 720 17.72 -3.46 34.48
C ALA A 720 18.61 -2.40 33.81
N TRP A 721 19.93 -2.60 33.87
CA TRP A 721 20.89 -1.67 33.29
C TRP A 721 21.98 -2.35 32.46
N TRP A 722 22.50 -1.59 31.50
CA TRP A 722 23.65 -1.88 30.66
C TRP A 722 24.57 -0.65 30.64
N GLN A 723 25.89 -0.82 30.65
CA GLN A 723 26.88 0.25 30.70
C GLN A 723 28.10 -0.04 29.83
N VAL A 724 28.65 0.98 29.17
CA VAL A 724 29.94 0.94 28.46
C VAL A 724 30.96 1.85 29.14
N ASP A 725 32.22 1.41 29.17
CA ASP A 725 33.39 2.23 29.46
C ASP A 725 34.11 2.60 28.16
N LEU A 726 34.03 3.88 27.77
CA LEU A 726 34.66 4.41 26.55
C LEU A 726 36.20 4.39 26.63
N GLY A 727 36.77 4.16 27.82
CA GLY A 727 38.20 4.07 28.13
C GLY A 727 38.84 5.42 28.48
N ARG A 728 38.23 6.53 28.07
CA ARG A 728 38.61 7.90 28.41
C ARG A 728 37.37 8.80 28.46
N PRO A 729 37.42 9.95 29.13
CA PRO A 729 36.44 11.00 28.93
C PRO A 729 36.40 11.44 27.46
N VAL A 730 35.19 11.53 26.92
CA VAL A 730 34.87 11.94 25.55
C VAL A 730 33.91 13.12 25.65
N ALA A 731 34.08 14.15 24.81
CA ALA A 731 33.05 15.17 24.64
C ALA A 731 31.92 14.57 23.79
N ILE A 732 30.84 14.15 24.45
CA ILE A 732 29.72 13.43 23.82
C ILE A 732 28.74 14.45 23.25
N GLU A 733 28.48 14.36 21.95
CA GLU A 733 27.48 15.18 21.27
C GLU A 733 26.12 14.49 21.21
N THR A 734 26.10 13.19 20.95
CA THR A 734 24.86 12.42 20.82
C THR A 734 25.06 10.98 21.27
N ILE A 735 24.04 10.43 21.93
CA ILE A 735 23.93 9.00 22.22
C ILE A 735 22.72 8.46 21.46
N GLU A 736 22.94 7.48 20.59
CA GLU A 736 21.90 6.84 19.79
C GLU A 736 21.62 5.45 20.35
N ILE A 737 20.36 5.21 20.75
CA ILE A 737 19.90 3.94 21.30
C ILE A 737 19.14 3.17 20.22
N TRP A 738 19.64 1.99 19.86
CA TRP A 738 19.03 1.11 18.87
C TRP A 738 18.31 -0.05 19.56
N ASN A 739 17.00 -0.12 19.32
CA ASN A 739 16.12 -1.12 19.91
C ASN A 739 16.04 -2.42 19.08
N ARG A 740 15.50 -3.48 19.68
CA ARG A 740 15.10 -4.73 19.01
C ARG A 740 14.07 -4.49 17.90
N THR A 741 14.06 -5.39 16.94
CA THR A 741 13.39 -5.19 15.63
C THR A 741 12.53 -6.37 15.23
N ASP A 742 12.77 -7.51 15.87
CA ASP A 742 11.90 -8.66 15.94
C ASP A 742 10.83 -8.45 17.02
N CYS A 743 10.51 -9.47 17.82
CA CYS A 743 9.54 -9.30 18.89
C CYS A 743 10.02 -8.31 19.95
N CYS A 744 9.06 -7.84 20.76
CA CYS A 744 9.38 -7.41 22.12
C CYS A 744 10.11 -6.06 22.26
N ALA A 745 10.14 -5.22 21.20
CA ALA A 745 10.71 -3.86 21.23
C ALA A 745 10.20 -2.98 22.40
N ARG A 746 8.96 -3.22 22.86
CA ARG A 746 8.36 -2.51 24.01
C ARG A 746 9.14 -2.63 25.32
N ARG A 747 10.02 -3.63 25.46
CA ARG A 747 10.82 -3.86 26.68
C ARG A 747 11.80 -2.73 26.97
N LEU A 748 12.26 -2.03 25.93
CA LEU A 748 13.05 -0.82 26.07
C LEU A 748 12.15 0.41 26.00
N SER A 749 11.38 0.63 27.07
CA SER A 749 10.54 1.81 27.27
C SER A 749 10.77 2.37 28.66
N ASP A 750 10.52 3.67 28.83
CA ASP A 750 10.66 4.35 30.12
C ASP A 750 12.05 4.13 30.76
N TYR A 751 13.07 4.70 30.12
CA TYR A 751 14.47 4.45 30.45
C TYR A 751 15.27 5.74 30.60
N TRP A 752 16.39 5.62 31.28
CA TRP A 752 17.34 6.69 31.53
C TRP A 752 18.65 6.41 30.81
N VAL A 753 19.24 7.47 30.26
CA VAL A 753 20.61 7.48 29.77
C VAL A 753 21.44 8.33 30.71
N LEU A 754 22.44 7.70 31.32
CA LEU A 754 23.33 8.28 32.33
C LEU A 754 24.73 8.39 31.74
N VAL A 755 25.37 9.54 31.95
CA VAL A 755 26.74 9.81 31.51
C VAL A 755 27.56 10.26 32.70
N SER A 756 28.73 9.66 32.90
CA SER A 756 29.62 9.95 34.03
C SER A 756 31.09 9.83 33.65
N ASP A 757 31.97 10.57 34.33
CA ASP A 757 33.41 10.37 34.25
C ASP A 757 33.89 9.18 35.11
N THR A 758 33.14 8.84 36.15
CA THR A 758 33.43 7.70 37.03
C THR A 758 32.44 6.56 36.80
N PRO A 759 32.82 5.29 37.05
CA PRO A 759 31.93 4.15 36.86
C PRO A 759 30.68 4.29 37.74
N ILE A 760 29.49 4.14 37.14
CA ILE A 760 28.25 4.03 37.92
C ILE A 760 28.16 2.58 38.40
N THR A 761 28.26 2.39 39.72
CA THR A 761 28.29 1.06 40.35
C THR A 761 26.98 0.70 41.05
N ALA A 762 26.13 1.67 41.37
CA ALA A 762 24.86 1.43 42.04
C ALA A 762 23.84 0.76 41.09
N ASP A 763 23.14 -0.27 41.56
CA ASP A 763 22.11 -0.96 40.77
C ASP A 763 20.76 -0.23 40.81
N ALA A 764 20.37 0.35 41.94
CA ALA A 764 19.11 1.06 42.07
C ALA A 764 19.14 2.39 41.28
N LEU A 765 18.12 2.63 40.47
CA LEU A 765 18.03 3.81 39.59
C LEU A 765 18.15 5.12 40.39
N ARG A 766 17.55 5.19 41.57
CA ARG A 766 17.63 6.37 42.45
C ARG A 766 19.08 6.71 42.81
N ASP A 767 19.89 5.70 43.14
CA ASP A 767 21.27 5.89 43.57
C ASP A 767 22.21 6.12 42.38
N ALA A 768 21.92 5.47 41.25
CA ALA A 768 22.60 5.74 39.98
C ALA A 768 22.40 7.21 39.54
N LEU A 769 21.19 7.74 39.65
CA LEU A 769 20.87 9.16 39.39
C LEU A 769 21.53 10.12 40.38
N ALA A 770 21.72 9.68 41.64
CA ALA A 770 22.36 10.48 42.68
C ALA A 770 23.89 10.42 42.66
N THR A 771 24.49 9.63 41.75
CA THR A 771 25.95 9.50 41.65
C THR A 771 26.56 10.87 41.27
N PRO A 772 27.54 11.38 42.04
CA PRO A 772 28.12 12.71 41.77
C PRO A 772 28.69 12.82 40.36
N GLY A 773 28.33 13.89 39.65
CA GLY A 773 28.80 14.16 38.30
C GLY A 773 28.01 13.46 37.19
N VAL A 774 26.99 12.66 37.50
CA VAL A 774 26.11 12.06 36.49
C VAL A 774 25.27 13.12 35.79
N THR A 775 25.32 13.11 34.46
CA THR A 775 24.32 13.73 33.60
C THR A 775 23.28 12.68 33.22
N ALA A 776 22.01 12.94 33.49
CA ALA A 776 20.93 11.99 33.27
C ALA A 776 19.85 12.56 32.35
N VAL A 777 19.43 11.78 31.35
CA VAL A 777 18.33 12.12 30.45
C VAL A 777 17.28 11.03 30.49
N HIS A 778 16.02 11.41 30.77
CA HIS A 778 14.88 10.50 30.80
C HIS A 778 14.22 10.40 29.43
N GLN A 779 13.87 9.18 29.03
CA GLN A 779 13.13 8.85 27.82
C GLN A 779 11.87 8.07 28.22
N PRO A 780 10.70 8.72 28.35
CA PRO A 780 9.48 8.07 28.83
C PRO A 780 8.85 7.13 27.78
N GLY A 781 9.25 7.26 26.51
CA GLY A 781 8.76 6.44 25.40
C GLY A 781 9.59 5.18 25.15
N MET A 782 9.10 4.37 24.22
CA MET A 782 9.85 3.24 23.67
C MET A 782 11.04 3.74 22.81
N ALA A 783 12.20 3.11 22.93
CA ALA A 783 13.34 3.46 22.08
C ALA A 783 13.08 3.11 20.60
N GLY A 784 13.58 3.97 19.71
CA GLY A 784 13.50 3.84 18.26
C GLY A 784 14.70 3.15 17.63
N ARG A 785 14.92 3.44 16.34
CA ARG A 785 16.01 2.90 15.52
C ARG A 785 16.68 4.01 14.68
N PRO A 786 17.44 4.91 15.32
CA PRO A 786 17.64 5.04 16.77
C PRO A 786 16.68 6.01 17.45
N THR A 787 16.64 6.00 18.79
CA THR A 787 16.38 7.23 19.57
C THR A 787 17.68 8.00 19.72
N ALA A 788 17.78 9.21 19.17
CA ALA A 788 18.96 10.06 19.29
C ALA A 788 18.80 11.06 20.44
N ILE A 789 19.76 11.07 21.37
CA ILE A 789 19.75 11.90 22.58
C ILE A 789 20.91 12.89 22.49
N GLY A 790 20.59 14.17 22.35
CA GLY A 790 21.58 15.24 22.32
C GLY A 790 22.23 15.45 23.69
N MET A 791 23.55 15.48 23.74
CA MET A 791 24.35 15.66 24.94
C MET A 791 25.13 16.99 24.96
N ALA A 792 25.11 17.77 23.86
CA ALA A 792 25.69 19.11 23.79
C ALA A 792 27.14 19.20 24.31
N GLY A 793 27.98 18.28 23.84
CA GLY A 793 29.41 18.21 24.18
C GLY A 793 29.73 17.82 25.63
N LYS A 794 28.78 17.25 26.39
CA LYS A 794 29.03 16.83 27.78
C LYS A 794 30.14 15.79 27.84
N ALA A 795 31.13 16.03 28.70
CA ALA A 795 32.20 15.09 28.94
C ALA A 795 31.68 13.86 29.70
N GLY A 796 32.11 12.67 29.27
CA GLY A 796 31.84 11.43 30.00
C GLY A 796 32.70 10.27 29.51
N ARG A 797 33.02 9.35 30.42
CA ARG A 797 33.73 8.09 30.14
C ARG A 797 32.78 6.89 30.15
N HIS A 798 31.75 6.93 30.98
CA HIS A 798 30.79 5.85 31.15
C HIS A 798 29.42 6.29 30.64
N VAL A 799 28.79 5.44 29.84
CA VAL A 799 27.41 5.62 29.38
C VAL A 799 26.60 4.43 29.83
N ARG A 800 25.51 4.67 30.56
CA ARG A 800 24.59 3.63 31.04
C ARG A 800 23.18 3.87 30.52
N VAL A 801 22.54 2.80 30.07
CA VAL A 801 21.11 2.74 29.78
C VAL A 801 20.45 1.94 30.91
N GLN A 802 19.44 2.51 31.56
CA GLN A 802 18.79 1.87 32.71
C GLN A 802 17.28 2.06 32.67
N LEU A 803 16.51 0.98 32.82
CA LEU A 803 15.05 1.03 32.85
C LEU A 803 14.53 1.58 34.18
N ALA A 804 13.39 2.26 34.15
CA ALA A 804 12.60 2.57 35.34
C ALA A 804 11.70 1.39 35.76
N SER A 805 11.45 0.44 34.85
CA SER A 805 10.62 -0.75 35.09
C SER A 805 11.17 -1.61 36.23
N ALA A 806 10.27 -2.10 37.08
CA ALA A 806 10.61 -2.99 38.20
C ALA A 806 10.66 -4.48 37.81
N THR A 807 10.24 -4.82 36.58
CA THR A 807 10.09 -6.22 36.16
C THR A 807 10.64 -6.55 34.78
N ASP A 808 10.77 -5.55 33.89
CA ASP A 808 11.18 -5.80 32.51
C ASP A 808 12.69 -6.01 32.36
N PRO A 809 13.11 -6.91 31.45
CA PRO A 809 14.52 -7.01 31.05
C PRO A 809 14.90 -5.84 30.15
N LEU A 810 16.20 -5.57 30.10
CA LEU A 810 16.82 -4.69 29.11
C LEU A 810 17.41 -5.51 27.97
N SER A 811 17.10 -5.11 26.73
CA SER A 811 17.76 -5.59 25.52
C SER A 811 18.12 -4.43 24.62
N LEU A 812 19.36 -4.39 24.13
CA LEU A 812 19.89 -3.33 23.27
C LEU A 812 20.49 -3.95 22.02
N ALA A 813 20.13 -3.42 20.85
CA ALA A 813 20.79 -3.80 19.60
C ALA A 813 22.17 -3.13 19.51
N GLU A 814 22.22 -1.81 19.71
CA GLU A 814 23.45 -1.03 19.67
C GLU A 814 23.28 0.26 20.50
N VAL A 815 24.36 0.71 21.15
CA VAL A 815 24.50 2.02 21.78
C VAL A 815 25.63 2.75 21.09
N VAL A 816 25.29 3.74 20.27
CA VAL A 816 26.26 4.54 19.52
C VAL A 816 26.54 5.82 20.30
N VAL A 817 27.80 6.05 20.68
CA VAL A 817 28.22 7.27 21.38
C VAL A 817 29.03 8.15 20.44
N ARG A 818 28.41 9.20 19.92
CA ARG A 818 29.02 10.14 18.96
C ARG A 818 29.75 11.25 19.72
N GLY A 819 31.06 11.36 19.56
CA GLY A 819 31.87 12.36 20.26
C GLY A 819 33.34 12.43 19.82
N ARG A 820 34.10 13.39 20.37
CA ARG A 820 35.53 13.61 20.12
C ARG A 820 36.39 13.36 21.37
#